data_AF-A0A9W9N9F1-F1
#
_entry.id   AF-A0A9W9N9F1-F1
#
_cell.length_a   1.000
_cell.length_b   1.000
_cell.length_c   1.000
_cell.angle_alpha   90.00
_cell.angle_beta   90.00
_cell.angle_gamma   90.00
#
_symmetry.space_group_name_H-M   'P 1'
#
loop_
_entity.id
_entity.type
_entity.pdbx_description
1 polymer ?
#
loop_
_entity_poly.entity_id
_entity_poly.type
_entity_poly.pdbx_seq_one_letter_code
_entity_poly.pdbx_strand_id
1 'polypeptide(L)'
;MSASDESFALNEAQSRQTQEFEIEQLALPSADGGKAAWLMLASCCLIQLPVWGFSTVFGIFQEYYTTHSVLQGNKGSLATVGTTSSGILYLMSPVTFTLLTRYPYLQTYCAPVGLVITVSGSILSSFSKQVWHLIATQGVMCAIGNGLLWSPSSLYLDQWFVRKKGLALGVMWAAKSITGVALPFVANASLSHFGSSATLRAWAVITFISTVLSLPFMKPRVPVSPFSSPRRLDLSFLRLATFWMLQAGNIIQSFGYFLPSTYLPSYSTTTVGLPETMGTMLVSLFNATSVFGGIALGMLCDRFEVTNILLLSSIGSALSVFLFWGMAGNESSHAGIALLTLFSISYGFFAGGFSSTWSGVITQIKHDSSPSLETGLVFGLLAGGRGIGNVVSGPLSTLLLRQGSVSDPHGSDGATGYATQRNFWPNSQSYCSFSQGAAPFITIMSAADPALQDPLLSLRRAIASGNLPTPTTSSELTDENATDDLAHATHLYFAQPIPQALPLGTTTRFVSDATKEAVDLRSIFFAWQKKDVAIPEYFASAQELNEALKSKGREEQVQNLVFLERLDLITWLEGASDGSDHIKPLEGAAAAAEAAAAAAGAAQADASAGIASGATGGISQVPSGPVGAVSGGAPGGRAQKPIDPRLQEIYNGERKTGDRNTVLRGIKPTDFSHVRKSAELFLDRNRNRSGQASAKPGSKSSSMVPAPSAGLSMPSSRKSNSRPDPIILLSPSASSLIRMSNIKSFLQDGIFVPPDHPTLSMSTEANFMELKRPLRIKADPSNPNAAAIGSATGGRGPKPTKFILVDGTTNFKPEYWSRLVAVFTTGQTWQFKSYKWSSPPELFKHATGIYVGWRGEEVPAQVKGWGRGVESFAVERWDEKGGIHGGGRWRDREIVEGIWTAIEEGMRLRGWGSK
;
A
#
# COMPACT_ATOMS: atom_id res chain seq x y z
N MET A 1 53.10 7.30 -39.32
CA MET A 1 52.11 7.01 -38.28
C MET A 1 50.97 6.25 -38.93
N SER A 2 50.45 5.24 -38.23
CA SER A 2 49.48 4.29 -38.79
C SER A 2 48.05 4.77 -38.56
N ALA A 3 47.10 4.33 -39.38
CA ALA A 3 45.67 4.61 -39.17
C ALA A 3 45.13 4.02 -37.84
N SER A 4 45.88 3.09 -37.22
CA SER A 4 45.65 2.66 -35.83
C SER A 4 45.82 3.80 -34.81
N ASP A 5 46.75 4.71 -35.06
CA ASP A 5 47.16 5.72 -34.09
C ASP A 5 46.17 6.90 -34.12
N GLU A 6 45.69 7.28 -35.30
CA GLU A 6 44.58 8.25 -35.43
C GLU A 6 43.26 7.70 -34.86
N SER A 7 42.94 6.43 -35.10
CA SER A 7 41.71 5.83 -34.54
C SER A 7 41.81 5.62 -33.02
N PHE A 8 43.00 5.40 -32.46
CA PHE A 8 43.21 5.41 -31.01
C PHE A 8 43.11 6.82 -30.43
N ALA A 9 43.77 7.83 -31.05
CA ALA A 9 43.71 9.23 -30.63
C ALA A 9 42.30 9.83 -30.75
N LEU A 10 41.52 9.46 -31.77
CA LEU A 10 40.11 9.87 -31.91
C LEU A 10 39.22 9.22 -30.84
N ASN A 11 39.44 7.95 -30.50
CA ASN A 11 38.75 7.31 -29.37
C ASN A 11 39.15 7.93 -28.02
N GLU A 12 40.41 8.34 -27.84
CA GLU A 12 40.85 9.03 -26.62
C GLU A 12 40.34 10.47 -26.54
N ALA A 13 40.21 11.16 -27.68
CA ALA A 13 39.57 12.48 -27.76
C ALA A 13 38.06 12.40 -27.52
N GLN A 14 37.38 11.37 -28.05
CA GLN A 14 35.95 11.13 -27.80
C GLN A 14 35.68 10.67 -26.36
N SER A 15 36.55 9.86 -25.75
CA SER A 15 36.40 9.47 -24.34
C SER A 15 36.61 10.67 -23.41
N ARG A 16 37.61 11.53 -23.67
CA ARG A 16 37.81 12.79 -22.92
C ARG A 16 36.66 13.79 -23.14
N GLN A 17 36.14 13.95 -24.36
CA GLN A 17 34.98 14.84 -24.62
C GLN A 17 33.65 14.32 -24.06
N THR A 18 33.54 13.02 -23.77
CA THR A 18 32.33 12.45 -23.12
C THR A 18 32.36 12.64 -21.59
N GLN A 19 33.47 13.12 -21.02
CA GLN A 19 33.69 13.18 -19.57
C GLN A 19 33.38 14.54 -18.91
N GLU A 20 33.18 15.61 -19.68
CA GLU A 20 32.80 16.94 -19.17
C GLU A 20 31.34 17.29 -19.45
N PHE A 21 30.48 16.86 -18.53
CA PHE A 21 29.20 17.43 -18.06
C PHE A 21 28.41 16.31 -17.36
N GLU A 22 29.10 15.59 -16.46
CA GLU A 22 28.42 14.89 -15.39
C GLU A 22 28.08 15.93 -14.33
N ILE A 23 26.80 16.28 -14.28
CA ILE A 23 26.24 17.01 -13.15
C ILE A 23 26.60 16.24 -11.89
N GLU A 24 27.32 16.91 -11.01
CA GLU A 24 27.52 16.48 -9.64
C GLU A 24 26.16 16.54 -8.92
N GLN A 25 25.32 15.53 -9.17
CA GLN A 25 24.24 15.20 -8.26
C GLN A 25 24.91 14.90 -6.93
N LEU A 26 24.80 15.87 -6.01
CA LEU A 26 25.24 15.77 -4.62
C LEU A 26 24.96 14.34 -4.13
N ALA A 27 26.03 13.54 -4.03
CA ALA A 27 25.89 12.09 -3.97
C ALA A 27 25.00 11.76 -2.77
N LEU A 28 23.85 11.13 -3.03
CA LEU A 28 22.91 10.79 -1.97
C LEU A 28 23.68 10.05 -0.88
N PRO A 29 23.59 10.46 0.39
CA PRO A 29 24.33 9.81 1.47
C PRO A 29 24.19 8.29 1.39
N SER A 30 25.28 7.57 1.65
CA SER A 30 25.33 6.12 1.52
C SER A 30 24.14 5.45 2.25
N ALA A 31 23.40 4.59 1.54
CA ALA A 31 22.42 3.72 2.20
C ALA A 31 23.13 2.78 3.18
N ASP A 32 22.45 2.39 4.25
CA ASP A 32 22.88 1.29 5.14
C ASP A 32 24.25 1.48 5.83
N GLY A 33 24.79 2.72 5.83
CA GLY A 33 26.12 3.04 6.33
C GLY A 33 26.47 4.54 6.29
N GLY A 34 27.65 4.87 6.80
CA GLY A 34 28.12 6.25 6.98
C GLY A 34 27.57 6.92 8.24
N LYS A 35 28.26 7.96 8.74
CA LYS A 35 27.93 8.61 10.02
C LYS A 35 26.49 9.13 10.08
N ALA A 36 25.97 9.66 8.97
CA ALA A 36 24.63 10.23 8.91
C ALA A 36 23.50 9.18 9.08
N ALA A 37 23.64 7.97 8.51
CA ALA A 37 22.66 6.90 8.68
C ALA A 37 22.59 6.42 10.14
N TRP A 38 23.74 6.27 10.80
CA TRP A 38 23.80 5.87 12.21
C TRP A 38 23.34 6.97 13.17
N LEU A 39 23.61 8.25 12.88
CA LEU A 39 23.07 9.38 13.65
C LEU A 39 21.54 9.50 13.48
N MET A 40 21.01 9.24 12.29
CA MET A 40 19.57 9.14 12.06
C MET A 40 18.96 8.03 12.90
N LEU A 41 19.53 6.81 12.86
CA LEU A 41 19.06 5.68 13.67
C LEU A 41 19.12 5.99 15.17
N ALA A 42 20.24 6.53 15.67
CA ALA A 42 20.38 6.93 17.06
C ALA A 42 19.30 7.95 17.50
N SER A 43 18.90 8.85 16.60
CA SER A 43 17.84 9.84 16.85
C SER A 43 16.44 9.20 16.84
N CYS A 44 16.18 8.25 15.92
CA CYS A 44 14.96 7.43 15.98
C CYS A 44 14.88 6.61 17.26
N CYS A 45 16.00 6.09 17.77
CA CYS A 45 16.09 5.40 19.05
C CYS A 45 15.77 6.34 20.23
N LEU A 46 16.38 7.54 20.27
CA LEU A 46 16.16 8.51 21.34
C LEU A 46 14.70 9.01 21.39
N ILE A 47 14.05 9.12 20.23
CA ILE A 47 12.62 9.48 20.11
C ILE A 47 11.68 8.38 20.63
N GLN A 48 12.10 7.11 20.72
CA GLN A 48 11.24 6.08 21.34
C GLN A 48 10.93 6.37 22.80
N LEU A 49 11.82 7.09 23.50
CA LEU A 49 11.65 7.44 24.91
C LEU A 49 10.39 8.30 25.14
N PRO A 50 10.23 9.51 24.55
CA PRO A 50 8.98 10.26 24.72
C PRO A 50 7.76 9.59 24.09
N VAL A 51 7.92 8.89 22.95
CA VAL A 51 6.81 8.27 22.21
C VAL A 51 6.14 7.13 22.98
N TRP A 52 6.93 6.20 23.52
CA TRP A 52 6.42 4.99 24.19
C TRP A 52 6.61 5.00 25.71
N GLY A 53 7.58 5.74 26.24
CA GLY A 53 8.02 5.65 27.63
C GLY A 53 6.89 5.93 28.63
N PHE A 54 6.09 6.98 28.41
CA PHE A 54 4.96 7.28 29.30
C PHE A 54 3.95 6.11 29.33
N SER A 55 3.60 5.55 28.17
CA SER A 55 2.71 4.39 28.07
C SER A 55 3.27 3.16 28.80
N THR A 56 4.60 2.95 28.78
CA THR A 56 5.22 1.81 29.50
C THR A 56 5.28 2.00 31.02
N VAL A 57 5.32 3.23 31.54
CA VAL A 57 5.30 3.49 33.00
C VAL A 57 3.94 3.84 33.55
N PHE A 58 2.91 3.97 32.70
CA PHE A 58 1.59 4.37 33.13
C PHE A 58 0.99 3.44 34.20
N GLY A 59 1.32 2.15 34.19
CA GLY A 59 0.89 1.21 35.24
C GLY A 59 1.30 1.63 36.66
N ILE A 60 2.51 2.16 36.84
CA ILE A 60 3.01 2.65 38.14
C ILE A 60 2.32 3.97 38.51
N PHE A 61 2.05 4.84 37.54
CA PHE A 61 1.25 6.05 37.78
C PHE A 61 -0.19 5.69 38.19
N GLN A 62 -0.81 4.70 37.54
CA GLN A 62 -2.13 4.19 37.89
C GLN A 62 -2.16 3.69 39.34
N GLU A 63 -1.20 2.83 39.72
CA GLU A 63 -1.05 2.33 41.09
C GLU A 63 -0.87 3.48 42.11
N TYR A 64 0.04 4.41 41.82
CA TYR A 64 0.29 5.59 42.67
C TYR A 64 -0.98 6.43 42.86
N TYR A 65 -1.77 6.65 41.80
CA TYR A 65 -3.04 7.38 41.85
C TYR A 65 -4.19 6.58 42.48
N THR A 66 -4.14 5.25 42.51
CA THR A 66 -5.08 4.44 43.30
C THR A 66 -4.76 4.49 44.78
N THR A 67 -3.48 4.47 45.16
CA THR A 67 -3.03 4.45 46.56
C THR A 67 -3.06 5.83 47.21
N HIS A 68 -2.67 6.89 46.51
CA HIS A 68 -2.66 8.27 47.03
C HIS A 68 -3.89 9.06 46.57
N SER A 69 -4.53 9.79 47.49
CA SER A 69 -5.74 10.62 47.25
C SER A 69 -5.47 11.95 46.51
N VAL A 70 -4.59 11.95 45.51
CA VAL A 70 -4.18 13.14 44.75
C VAL A 70 -5.22 13.57 43.70
N LEU A 71 -6.05 12.63 43.22
CA LEU A 71 -7.05 12.86 42.18
C LEU A 71 -8.48 12.60 42.69
N GLN A 72 -9.42 13.42 42.23
CA GLN A 72 -10.85 13.27 42.43
C GLN A 72 -11.52 12.60 41.22
N GLY A 73 -12.53 11.77 41.47
CA GLY A 73 -13.30 11.05 40.44
C GLY A 73 -13.18 9.53 40.52
N ASN A 74 -13.79 8.84 39.55
CA ASN A 74 -13.79 7.38 39.51
C ASN A 74 -12.39 6.82 39.15
N LYS A 75 -11.72 6.21 40.13
CA LYS A 75 -10.40 5.56 39.96
C LYS A 75 -10.42 4.42 38.94
N GLY A 76 -11.57 3.78 38.69
CA GLY A 76 -11.70 2.73 37.67
C GLY A 76 -11.42 3.22 36.23
N SER A 77 -11.55 4.52 35.98
CA SER A 77 -11.24 5.13 34.67
C SER A 77 -9.76 5.47 34.46
N LEU A 78 -8.87 5.18 35.42
CA LEU A 78 -7.43 5.45 35.27
C LEU A 78 -6.80 4.61 34.16
N ALA A 79 -7.14 3.31 34.05
CA ALA A 79 -6.62 2.42 33.02
C ALA A 79 -6.87 2.92 31.59
N THR A 80 -7.95 3.68 31.39
CA THR A 80 -8.29 4.32 30.11
C THR A 80 -7.21 5.28 29.61
N VAL A 81 -6.42 5.91 30.49
CA VAL A 81 -5.35 6.85 30.07
C VAL A 81 -4.25 6.10 29.30
N GLY A 82 -3.79 4.95 29.80
CA GLY A 82 -2.74 4.15 29.17
C GLY A 82 -3.18 3.49 27.85
N THR A 83 -4.41 2.97 27.82
CA THR A 83 -4.98 2.36 26.60
C THR A 83 -5.32 3.41 25.54
N THR A 84 -5.78 4.60 25.94
CA THR A 84 -6.02 5.72 25.02
C THR A 84 -4.69 6.29 24.49
N SER A 85 -3.67 6.44 25.35
CA SER A 85 -2.33 6.91 24.96
C SER A 85 -1.72 6.05 23.85
N SER A 86 -1.71 4.72 24.06
CA SER A 86 -1.18 3.77 23.08
C SER A 86 -2.12 3.53 21.89
N GLY A 87 -3.43 3.46 22.13
CA GLY A 87 -4.47 3.25 21.12
C GLY A 87 -4.56 4.39 20.10
N ILE A 88 -4.61 5.64 20.55
CA ILE A 88 -4.62 6.81 19.65
C ILE A 88 -3.33 6.84 18.84
N LEU A 89 -2.16 6.62 19.45
CA LEU A 89 -0.89 6.66 18.72
C LEU A 89 -0.85 5.66 17.56
N TYR A 90 -1.30 4.42 17.78
CA TYR A 90 -1.40 3.42 16.71
C TYR A 90 -2.55 3.69 15.71
N LEU A 91 -3.73 4.13 16.15
CA LEU A 91 -4.87 4.36 15.25
C LEU A 91 -4.74 5.63 14.39
N MET A 92 -3.93 6.60 14.81
CA MET A 92 -3.62 7.82 14.04
C MET A 92 -2.49 7.60 13.00
N SER A 93 -1.81 6.43 13.04
CA SER A 93 -0.74 6.07 12.09
C SER A 93 -1.18 6.07 10.62
N PRO A 94 -2.27 5.37 10.21
CA PRO A 94 -2.67 5.32 8.81
C PRO A 94 -2.91 6.72 8.23
N VAL A 95 -3.53 7.61 9.01
CA VAL A 95 -3.80 9.00 8.63
C VAL A 95 -2.49 9.78 8.51
N THR A 96 -1.64 9.75 9.54
CA THR A 96 -0.40 10.56 9.57
C THR A 96 0.59 10.11 8.50
N PHE A 97 0.84 8.80 8.37
CA PHE A 97 1.75 8.28 7.36
C PHE A 97 1.23 8.52 5.94
N THR A 98 -0.08 8.39 5.69
CA THR A 98 -0.68 8.72 4.38
C THR A 98 -0.51 10.21 4.06
N LEU A 99 -0.82 11.10 5.01
CA LEU A 99 -0.70 12.54 4.83
C LEU A 99 0.75 12.97 4.59
N LEU A 100 1.70 12.45 5.37
CA LEU A 100 3.13 12.72 5.24
C LEU A 100 3.72 12.15 3.95
N THR A 101 3.22 11.03 3.45
CA THR A 101 3.62 10.45 2.15
C THR A 101 3.10 11.30 0.99
N ARG A 102 1.83 11.72 1.07
CA ARG A 102 1.16 12.59 0.08
C ARG A 102 1.80 13.98 -0.01
N TYR A 103 2.20 14.54 1.14
CA TYR A 103 2.76 15.89 1.29
C TYR A 103 4.11 15.87 2.04
N PRO A 104 5.22 15.48 1.39
CA PRO A 104 6.51 15.31 2.06
C PRO A 104 7.08 16.57 2.73
N TYR A 105 6.65 17.77 2.32
CA TYR A 105 7.05 19.01 2.98
C TYR A 105 6.57 19.11 4.43
N LEU A 106 5.45 18.45 4.79
CA LEU A 106 4.93 18.42 6.16
C LEU A 106 5.84 17.63 7.11
N GLN A 107 6.65 16.68 6.61
CA GLN A 107 7.53 15.84 7.43
C GLN A 107 8.54 16.66 8.25
N THR A 108 8.91 17.86 7.78
CA THR A 108 9.82 18.77 8.49
C THR A 108 9.13 19.54 9.63
N TYR A 109 7.81 19.77 9.53
CA TYR A 109 7.05 20.55 10.51
C TYR A 109 6.38 19.66 11.57
N CYS A 110 6.03 18.41 11.25
CA CYS A 110 5.33 17.53 12.19
C CYS A 110 6.12 17.22 13.47
N ALA A 111 7.44 17.01 13.39
CA ALA A 111 8.22 16.71 14.59
C ALA A 111 8.33 17.92 15.56
N PRO A 112 8.65 19.15 15.12
CA PRO A 112 8.57 20.34 15.98
C PRO A 112 7.17 20.61 16.56
N VAL A 113 6.11 20.43 15.77
CA VAL A 113 4.72 20.60 16.26
C VAL A 113 4.36 19.53 17.28
N GLY A 114 4.71 18.26 17.03
CA GLY A 114 4.51 17.15 17.95
C GLY A 114 5.22 17.36 19.29
N LEU A 115 6.46 17.86 19.26
CA LEU A 115 7.21 18.25 20.46
C LEU A 115 6.45 19.27 21.31
N VAL A 116 5.97 20.36 20.72
CA VAL A 116 5.22 21.41 21.43
C VAL A 116 3.95 20.83 22.06
N ILE A 117 3.23 19.95 21.33
CA ILE A 117 2.02 19.30 21.82
C ILE A 117 2.31 18.35 22.99
N THR A 118 3.29 17.44 22.87
CA THR A 118 3.62 16.47 23.94
C THR A 118 4.15 17.17 25.20
N VAL A 119 5.02 18.17 25.07
CA VAL A 119 5.55 18.92 26.23
C VAL A 119 4.44 19.71 26.90
N SER A 120 3.59 20.39 26.12
CA SER A 120 2.44 21.10 26.68
C SER A 120 1.49 20.14 27.40
N GLY A 121 1.11 19.02 26.80
CA GLY A 121 0.27 17.99 27.41
C GLY A 121 0.86 17.43 28.71
N SER A 122 2.17 17.19 28.75
CA SER A 122 2.87 16.71 29.95
C SER A 122 2.90 17.75 31.07
N ILE A 123 3.07 19.04 30.74
CA ILE A 123 3.03 20.15 31.71
C ILE A 123 1.60 20.34 32.23
N LEU A 124 0.60 20.41 31.35
CA LEU A 124 -0.83 20.51 31.69
C LEU A 124 -1.26 19.35 32.60
N SER A 125 -0.83 18.12 32.28
CA SER A 125 -1.04 16.93 33.10
C SER A 125 -0.53 17.07 34.53
N SER A 126 0.55 17.84 34.78
CA SER A 126 1.09 18.02 36.13
C SER A 126 0.17 18.81 37.08
N PHE A 127 -0.79 19.55 36.51
CA PHE A 127 -1.80 20.33 37.25
C PHE A 127 -3.14 19.60 37.39
N SER A 128 -3.27 18.38 36.86
CA SER A 128 -4.50 17.59 36.91
C SER A 128 -4.99 17.33 38.35
N LYS A 129 -6.28 17.60 38.58
CA LYS A 129 -7.00 17.30 39.84
C LYS A 129 -8.10 16.26 39.66
N GLN A 130 -8.53 16.01 38.42
CA GLN A 130 -9.57 15.04 38.08
C GLN A 130 -9.05 14.03 37.06
N VAL A 131 -9.59 12.81 37.09
CA VAL A 131 -9.13 11.71 36.20
C VAL A 131 -9.27 12.07 34.71
N TRP A 132 -10.35 12.75 34.32
CA TRP A 132 -10.54 13.15 32.92
C TRP A 132 -9.51 14.17 32.42
N HIS A 133 -8.91 14.99 33.29
CA HIS A 133 -7.80 15.87 32.90
C HIS A 133 -6.64 15.02 32.37
N LEU A 134 -6.30 13.91 33.04
CA LEU A 134 -5.24 13.00 32.58
C LEU A 134 -5.59 12.27 31.29
N ILE A 135 -6.86 11.87 31.11
CA ILE A 135 -7.32 11.29 29.84
C ILE A 135 -7.14 12.30 28.70
N ALA A 136 -7.57 13.55 28.88
CA ALA A 136 -7.41 14.60 27.86
C ALA A 136 -5.93 14.97 27.61
N THR A 137 -5.12 15.15 28.66
CA THR A 137 -3.74 15.64 28.51
C THR A 137 -2.74 14.53 28.15
N GLN A 138 -2.74 13.39 28.86
CA GLN A 138 -1.80 12.29 28.59
C GLN A 138 -2.36 11.29 27.58
N GLY A 139 -3.64 10.92 27.73
CA GLY A 139 -4.28 9.96 26.83
C GLY A 139 -4.42 10.49 25.40
N VAL A 140 -4.92 11.73 25.24
CA VAL A 140 -5.21 12.31 23.91
C VAL A 140 -4.10 13.25 23.44
N MET A 141 -3.83 14.34 24.17
CA MET A 141 -2.94 15.41 23.69
C MET A 141 -1.49 14.91 23.53
N CYS A 142 -0.90 14.26 24.53
CA CYS A 142 0.44 13.66 24.40
C CYS A 142 0.50 12.57 23.32
N ALA A 143 -0.54 11.75 23.15
CA ALA A 143 -0.56 10.71 22.11
C ALA A 143 -0.56 11.29 20.69
N ILE A 144 -1.30 12.38 20.45
CA ILE A 144 -1.28 13.09 19.17
C ILE A 144 0.12 13.68 18.92
N GLY A 145 0.71 14.35 19.91
CA GLY A 145 2.07 14.90 19.81
C GLY A 145 3.13 13.83 19.52
N ASN A 146 3.05 12.70 20.23
CA ASN A 146 3.92 11.54 20.05
C ASN A 146 3.74 10.86 18.68
N GLY A 147 2.50 10.77 18.18
CA GLY A 147 2.24 10.27 16.83
C GLY A 147 2.87 11.14 15.74
N LEU A 148 2.84 12.46 15.92
CA LEU A 148 3.48 13.44 15.03
C LEU A 148 5.02 13.45 15.11
N LEU A 149 5.60 13.04 16.25
CA LEU A 149 7.05 12.79 16.39
C LEU A 149 7.49 11.47 15.74
N TRP A 150 6.75 10.41 16.03
CA TRP A 150 7.06 9.06 15.58
C TRP A 150 6.95 8.90 14.06
N SER A 151 5.88 9.40 13.44
CA SER A 151 5.63 9.20 12.00
C SER A 151 6.78 9.65 11.07
N PRO A 152 7.32 10.88 11.15
CA PRO A 152 8.48 11.27 10.34
C PRO A 152 9.76 10.50 10.73
N SER A 153 9.91 10.07 11.99
CA SER A 153 11.09 9.29 12.41
C SER A 153 11.17 7.93 11.69
N SER A 154 10.05 7.20 11.58
CA SER A 154 9.99 5.92 10.88
C SER A 154 10.07 6.10 9.35
N LEU A 155 9.45 7.14 8.79
CA LEU A 155 9.54 7.48 7.36
C LEU A 155 10.97 7.82 6.93
N TYR A 156 11.73 8.55 7.74
CA TYR A 156 13.14 8.83 7.44
C TYR A 156 14.01 7.58 7.62
N LEU A 157 13.78 6.78 8.67
CA LEU A 157 14.55 5.55 8.89
C LEU A 157 14.49 4.60 7.69
N ASP A 158 13.30 4.42 7.10
CA ASP A 158 13.06 3.62 5.89
C ASP A 158 13.82 4.13 4.66
N GLN A 159 14.04 5.45 4.53
CA GLN A 159 14.84 6.02 3.44
C GLN A 159 16.35 5.74 3.62
N TRP A 160 16.84 5.77 4.86
CA TRP A 160 18.26 5.61 5.19
C TRP A 160 18.75 4.16 5.13
N PHE A 161 17.89 3.19 5.44
CA PHE A 161 18.23 1.76 5.46
C PHE A 161 17.39 0.98 4.46
N VAL A 162 18.06 0.37 3.47
CA VAL A 162 17.43 -0.38 2.37
C VAL A 162 17.77 -1.86 2.45
N ARG A 163 19.07 -2.20 2.61
CA ARG A 163 19.55 -3.59 2.75
C ARG A 163 19.60 -4.08 4.21
N LYS A 164 19.67 -3.16 5.17
CA LYS A 164 19.73 -3.45 6.62
C LYS A 164 18.50 -2.89 7.35
N LYS A 165 17.35 -2.96 6.69
CA LYS A 165 16.12 -2.29 7.12
C LYS A 165 15.51 -2.98 8.34
N GLY A 166 15.55 -4.31 8.38
CA GLY A 166 15.17 -5.13 9.52
C GLY A 166 16.10 -4.93 10.71
N LEU A 167 17.42 -4.86 10.50
CA LEU A 167 18.36 -4.47 11.55
C LEU A 167 18.05 -3.07 12.11
N ALA A 168 17.82 -2.07 11.25
CA ALA A 168 17.55 -0.69 11.67
C ALA A 168 16.24 -0.56 12.46
N LEU A 169 15.15 -1.19 11.98
CA LEU A 169 13.89 -1.24 12.72
C LEU A 169 14.01 -2.07 14.00
N GLY A 170 14.78 -3.17 14.00
CA GLY A 170 15.07 -3.98 15.19
C GLY A 170 15.81 -3.20 16.28
N VAL A 171 16.81 -2.40 15.91
CA VAL A 171 17.53 -1.51 16.84
C VAL A 171 16.61 -0.38 17.35
N MET A 172 15.73 0.16 16.51
CA MET A 172 14.73 1.14 16.93
C MET A 172 13.75 0.55 17.96
N TRP A 173 13.20 -0.64 17.70
CA TRP A 173 12.32 -1.31 18.66
C TRP A 173 13.04 -1.75 19.93
N ALA A 174 14.32 -2.14 19.83
CA ALA A 174 15.16 -2.41 20.99
C ALA A 174 15.31 -1.16 21.90
N ALA A 175 15.40 0.05 21.35
CA ALA A 175 15.43 1.29 22.15
C ALA A 175 14.10 1.57 22.90
N LYS A 176 12.95 1.26 22.29
CA LYS A 176 11.65 1.22 23.00
C LYS A 176 11.72 0.23 24.16
N SER A 177 12.19 -0.99 23.92
CA SER A 177 12.28 -2.03 24.95
C SER A 177 13.23 -1.65 26.09
N ILE A 178 14.40 -1.05 25.81
CA ILE A 178 15.32 -0.51 26.83
C ILE A 178 14.62 0.56 27.70
N THR A 179 13.80 1.43 27.09
CA THR A 179 12.98 2.39 27.84
C THR A 179 12.02 1.67 28.79
N GLY A 180 11.37 0.59 28.31
CA GLY A 180 10.50 -0.26 29.13
C GLY A 180 11.20 -1.07 30.23
N VAL A 181 12.53 -1.23 30.20
CA VAL A 181 13.31 -1.82 31.30
C VAL A 181 13.63 -0.76 32.35
N ALA A 182 14.23 0.36 31.95
CA ALA A 182 14.81 1.32 32.88
C ALA A 182 13.77 2.30 33.48
N LEU A 183 12.83 2.76 32.66
CA LEU A 183 11.93 3.84 33.04
C LEU A 183 10.96 3.47 34.18
N PRO A 184 10.45 2.22 34.32
CA PRO A 184 9.62 1.82 35.46
C PRO A 184 10.29 2.07 36.83
N PHE A 185 11.55 1.65 37.01
CA PHE A 185 12.28 1.86 38.26
C PHE A 185 12.51 3.35 38.56
N VAL A 186 12.90 4.12 37.54
CA VAL A 186 13.10 5.57 37.65
C VAL A 186 11.79 6.28 37.98
N ALA A 187 10.67 5.89 37.37
CA ALA A 187 9.36 6.44 37.65
C ALA A 187 8.89 6.13 39.08
N ASN A 188 9.04 4.89 39.54
CA ASN A 188 8.68 4.51 40.91
C ASN A 188 9.47 5.30 41.96
N ALA A 189 10.80 5.37 41.83
CA ALA A 189 11.65 6.15 42.72
C ALA A 189 11.35 7.66 42.66
N SER A 190 11.03 8.19 41.48
CA SER A 190 10.64 9.61 41.35
C SER A 190 9.29 9.90 42.01
N LEU A 191 8.33 8.99 41.88
CA LEU A 191 6.99 9.11 42.48
C LEU A 191 7.01 9.01 44.01
N SER A 192 7.84 8.12 44.58
CA SER A 192 7.96 8.00 46.04
C SER A 192 8.64 9.21 46.68
N HIS A 193 9.66 9.81 46.04
CA HIS A 193 10.39 10.95 46.59
C HIS A 193 9.79 12.32 46.27
N PHE A 194 9.25 12.54 45.07
CA PHE A 194 8.83 13.87 44.59
C PHE A 194 7.33 13.97 44.28
N GLY A 195 6.62 12.84 44.21
CA GLY A 195 5.20 12.78 43.88
C GLY A 195 4.87 13.06 42.41
N SER A 196 3.61 12.82 42.05
CA SER A 196 3.16 12.80 40.65
C SER A 196 3.37 14.10 39.87
N SER A 197 3.00 15.27 40.43
CA SER A 197 3.14 16.55 39.72
C SER A 197 4.59 16.92 39.42
N ALA A 198 5.54 16.60 40.32
CA ALA A 198 6.96 16.87 40.06
C ALA A 198 7.53 15.90 39.02
N THR A 199 7.22 14.60 39.14
CA THR A 199 7.64 13.57 38.17
C THR A 199 7.13 13.87 36.76
N LEU A 200 5.90 14.33 36.60
CA LEU A 200 5.35 14.74 35.29
C LEU A 200 6.06 15.95 34.68
N ARG A 201 6.52 16.91 35.50
CA ARG A 201 7.32 18.06 35.03
C ARG A 201 8.72 17.62 34.64
N ALA A 202 9.35 16.74 35.41
CA ALA A 202 10.63 16.13 35.05
C ALA A 202 10.51 15.35 33.73
N TRP A 203 9.43 14.58 33.54
CA TRP A 203 9.12 13.90 32.29
C TRP A 203 8.98 14.85 31.10
N ALA A 204 8.30 16.00 31.28
CA ALA A 204 8.19 17.02 30.24
C ALA A 204 9.56 17.61 29.85
N VAL A 205 10.45 17.86 30.82
CA VAL A 205 11.82 18.34 30.58
C VAL A 205 12.68 17.30 29.87
N ILE A 206 12.61 16.02 30.29
CA ILE A 206 13.34 14.91 29.64
C ILE A 206 12.84 14.72 28.20
N THR A 207 11.52 14.78 27.98
CA THR A 207 10.89 14.73 26.65
C THR A 207 11.35 15.89 25.76
N PHE A 208 11.43 17.10 26.31
CA PHE A 208 11.94 18.26 25.59
C PHE A 208 13.40 18.09 25.19
N ILE A 209 14.29 17.76 26.12
CA ILE A 209 15.74 17.62 25.87
C ILE A 209 16.03 16.49 24.87
N SER A 210 15.43 15.31 25.07
CA SER A 210 15.65 14.15 24.19
C SER A 210 15.19 14.43 22.76
N THR A 211 14.04 15.08 22.59
CA THR A 211 13.52 15.42 21.27
C THR A 211 14.32 16.53 20.60
N VAL A 212 14.64 17.62 21.31
CA VAL A 212 15.46 18.73 20.78
C VAL A 212 16.85 18.25 20.37
N LEU A 213 17.46 17.31 21.09
CA LEU A 213 18.73 16.69 20.70
C LEU A 213 18.60 15.83 19.43
N SER A 214 17.43 15.25 19.18
CA SER A 214 17.16 14.37 18.02
C SER A 214 16.83 15.14 16.74
N LEU A 215 16.12 16.27 16.83
CA LEU A 215 15.63 17.05 15.68
C LEU A 215 16.72 17.44 14.65
N PRO A 216 17.95 17.88 15.02
CA PRO A 216 19.00 18.25 14.06
C PRO A 216 19.49 17.10 13.15
N PHE A 217 19.26 15.86 13.57
CA PHE A 217 19.68 14.65 12.88
C PHE A 217 18.53 13.95 12.13
N MET A 218 17.26 14.25 12.48
CA MET A 218 16.07 13.83 11.73
C MET A 218 15.97 14.50 10.36
N LYS A 219 16.76 14.03 9.40
CA LYS A 219 16.80 14.59 8.04
C LYS A 219 16.39 13.56 7.00
N PRO A 220 15.55 13.93 6.02
CA PRO A 220 15.27 13.04 4.89
C PRO A 220 16.57 12.75 4.13
N ARG A 221 16.76 11.50 3.72
CA ARG A 221 17.93 11.13 2.91
C ARG A 221 17.83 11.67 1.49
N VAL A 222 16.61 11.70 0.96
CA VAL A 222 16.30 12.27 -0.36
C VAL A 222 15.82 13.71 -0.15
N PRO A 223 16.52 14.74 -0.65
CA PRO A 223 16.13 16.12 -0.42
C PRO A 223 14.76 16.43 -1.04
N VAL A 224 13.80 16.78 -0.19
CA VAL A 224 12.45 17.17 -0.62
C VAL A 224 12.50 18.59 -1.18
N SER A 225 12.06 18.78 -2.43
CA SER A 225 11.89 20.12 -2.99
C SER A 225 10.81 20.89 -2.22
N PRO A 226 11.05 22.13 -1.77
CA PRO A 226 10.04 22.94 -1.07
C PRO A 226 8.83 23.30 -1.95
N PHE A 227 8.92 23.07 -3.27
CA PHE A 227 7.82 23.22 -4.23
C PHE A 227 7.36 21.87 -4.79
N SER A 228 7.53 20.77 -4.05
CA SER A 228 7.06 19.45 -4.48
C SER A 228 5.54 19.44 -4.60
N SER A 229 5.04 19.24 -5.82
CA SER A 229 3.65 18.88 -6.04
C SER A 229 3.26 17.66 -5.20
N PRO A 230 2.00 17.54 -4.76
CA PRO A 230 1.54 16.40 -3.96
C PRO A 230 1.73 15.06 -4.69
N ARG A 231 2.38 14.08 -4.04
CA ARG A 231 2.69 12.77 -4.65
C ARG A 231 1.43 11.95 -4.88
N ARG A 232 1.27 11.32 -6.05
CA ARG A 232 0.18 10.35 -6.27
C ARG A 232 0.42 9.15 -5.37
N LEU A 233 -0.61 8.71 -4.64
CA LEU A 233 -0.54 7.52 -3.79
C LEU A 233 -0.89 6.30 -4.64
N ASP A 234 0.01 5.32 -4.68
CA ASP A 234 -0.28 4.02 -5.25
C ASP A 234 -0.98 3.15 -4.19
N LEU A 235 -2.27 2.91 -4.39
CA LEU A 235 -3.11 2.08 -3.52
C LEU A 235 -3.35 0.67 -4.10
N SER A 236 -2.64 0.29 -5.17
CA SER A 236 -2.78 -1.03 -5.81
C SER A 236 -2.57 -2.20 -4.84
N PHE A 237 -1.63 -2.06 -3.91
CA PHE A 237 -1.32 -3.07 -2.89
C PHE A 237 -2.52 -3.42 -1.97
N LEU A 238 -3.52 -2.53 -1.82
CA LEU A 238 -4.76 -2.84 -1.08
C LEU A 238 -5.61 -3.91 -1.76
N ARG A 239 -5.35 -4.23 -3.03
CA ARG A 239 -6.00 -5.34 -3.75
C ARG A 239 -5.26 -6.67 -3.61
N LEU A 240 -4.08 -6.69 -2.99
CA LEU A 240 -3.31 -7.92 -2.79
C LEU A 240 -3.86 -8.71 -1.60
N ALA A 241 -4.25 -9.96 -1.82
CA ALA A 241 -4.56 -10.90 -0.76
C ALA A 241 -3.39 -11.06 0.23
N THR A 242 -2.14 -11.04 -0.25
CA THR A 242 -0.92 -11.08 0.58
C THR A 242 -0.88 -9.97 1.63
N PHE A 243 -1.32 -8.74 1.28
CA PHE A 243 -1.37 -7.63 2.23
C PHE A 243 -2.39 -7.91 3.33
N TRP A 244 -3.63 -8.28 2.97
CA TRP A 244 -4.69 -8.53 3.96
C TRP A 244 -4.41 -9.73 4.84
N MET A 245 -3.80 -10.80 4.31
CA MET A 245 -3.41 -11.98 5.09
C MET A 245 -2.34 -11.64 6.15
N LEU A 246 -1.32 -10.86 5.78
CA LEU A 246 -0.29 -10.38 6.71
C LEU A 246 -0.84 -9.35 7.71
N GLN A 247 -1.76 -8.49 7.26
CA GLN A 247 -2.45 -7.51 8.10
C GLN A 247 -3.35 -8.18 9.15
N ALA A 248 -4.13 -9.20 8.76
CA ALA A 248 -4.97 -9.98 9.65
C ALA A 248 -4.13 -10.72 10.70
N GLY A 249 -3.03 -11.37 10.30
CA GLY A 249 -2.08 -11.98 11.23
C GLY A 249 -1.51 -10.96 12.24
N ASN A 250 -1.15 -9.76 11.78
CA ASN A 250 -0.69 -8.67 12.65
C ASN A 250 -1.79 -8.16 13.61
N ILE A 251 -3.06 -8.11 13.21
CA ILE A 251 -4.19 -7.78 14.10
C ILE A 251 -4.40 -8.87 15.15
N ILE A 252 -4.46 -10.14 14.75
CA ILE A 252 -4.64 -11.29 15.65
C ILE A 252 -3.51 -11.35 16.69
N GLN A 253 -2.26 -11.20 16.25
CA GLN A 253 -1.07 -11.17 17.13
C GLN A 253 -1.12 -9.98 18.10
N SER A 254 -1.82 -8.89 17.73
CA SER A 254 -1.99 -7.71 18.58
C SER A 254 -3.01 -7.91 19.70
N PHE A 255 -4.07 -8.72 19.52
CA PHE A 255 -4.97 -9.05 20.63
C PHE A 255 -4.24 -9.77 21.77
N GLY A 256 -3.33 -10.69 21.44
CA GLY A 256 -2.59 -11.48 22.42
C GLY A 256 -1.37 -10.78 23.04
N TYR A 257 -0.74 -9.83 22.35
CA TYR A 257 0.55 -9.26 22.76
C TYR A 257 0.53 -8.44 24.05
N PHE A 258 -0.49 -7.60 24.24
CA PHE A 258 -0.51 -6.65 25.36
C PHE A 258 -0.93 -7.31 26.68
N LEU A 259 -1.66 -8.42 26.62
CA LEU A 259 -2.23 -9.07 27.81
C LEU A 259 -1.15 -9.59 28.78
N PRO A 260 -0.11 -10.34 28.36
CA PRO A 260 0.94 -10.76 29.28
C PRO A 260 1.64 -9.59 29.97
N SER A 261 1.98 -8.52 29.25
CA SER A 261 2.62 -7.35 29.86
C SER A 261 1.75 -6.63 30.90
N THR A 262 0.42 -6.78 30.81
CA THR A 262 -0.56 -6.16 31.71
C THR A 262 -0.85 -7.04 32.92
N TYR A 263 -1.03 -8.35 32.72
CA TYR A 263 -1.49 -9.28 33.74
C TYR A 263 -0.37 -10.09 34.44
N LEU A 264 0.86 -10.11 33.92
CA LEU A 264 1.97 -10.86 34.51
C LEU A 264 2.30 -10.44 35.96
N PRO A 265 2.31 -9.13 36.32
CA PRO A 265 2.49 -8.73 37.72
C PRO A 265 1.38 -9.28 38.62
N SER A 266 0.11 -9.04 38.25
CA SER A 266 -1.04 -9.52 39.03
C SER A 266 -1.09 -11.04 39.15
N TYR A 267 -0.82 -11.79 38.07
CA TYR A 267 -0.82 -13.25 38.10
C TYR A 267 0.27 -13.79 39.05
N SER A 268 1.47 -13.19 39.01
CA SER A 268 2.56 -13.58 39.91
C SER A 268 2.21 -13.38 41.39
N THR A 269 1.47 -12.32 41.74
CA THR A 269 1.11 -12.03 43.13
C THR A 269 -0.16 -12.76 43.59
N THR A 270 -1.24 -12.76 42.79
CA THR A 270 -2.54 -13.30 43.22
C THR A 270 -2.69 -14.80 43.04
N THR A 271 -2.02 -15.39 42.03
CA THR A 271 -2.19 -16.81 41.69
C THR A 271 -1.01 -17.66 42.13
N VAL A 272 0.22 -17.15 41.99
CA VAL A 272 1.45 -17.86 42.39
C VAL A 272 1.95 -17.44 43.79
N GLY A 273 1.38 -16.39 44.39
CA GLY A 273 1.71 -15.94 45.75
C GLY A 273 3.12 -15.31 45.89
N LEU A 274 3.68 -14.78 44.80
CA LEU A 274 5.03 -14.23 44.78
C LEU A 274 5.07 -12.77 45.28
N PRO A 275 6.22 -12.29 45.79
CA PRO A 275 6.41 -10.89 46.16
C PRO A 275 6.15 -9.93 44.98
N GLU A 276 5.54 -8.77 45.22
CA GLU A 276 5.21 -7.75 44.20
C GLU A 276 6.42 -7.33 43.35
N THR A 277 7.62 -7.33 43.95
CA THR A 277 8.88 -7.05 43.27
C THR A 277 9.19 -8.04 42.14
N MET A 278 8.75 -9.30 42.25
CA MET A 278 8.95 -10.34 41.22
C MET A 278 8.11 -10.04 39.98
N GLY A 279 6.87 -9.60 40.12
CA GLY A 279 6.03 -9.19 38.98
C GLY A 279 6.69 -8.09 38.14
N THR A 280 7.26 -7.09 38.80
CA THR A 280 8.00 -5.99 38.14
C THR A 280 9.30 -6.49 37.49
N MET A 281 10.04 -7.40 38.15
CA MET A 281 11.25 -8.01 37.59
C MET A 281 10.95 -8.86 36.35
N LEU A 282 9.85 -9.61 36.34
CA LEU A 282 9.43 -10.43 35.19
C LEU A 282 9.05 -9.57 33.97
N VAL A 283 8.29 -8.48 34.17
CA VAL A 283 7.99 -7.52 33.09
C VAL A 283 9.27 -6.82 32.59
N SER A 284 10.19 -6.50 33.48
CA SER A 284 11.49 -5.93 33.13
C SER A 284 12.33 -6.92 32.32
N LEU A 285 12.30 -8.20 32.66
CA LEU A 285 12.97 -9.28 31.93
C LEU A 285 12.37 -9.50 30.54
N PHE A 286 11.03 -9.48 30.42
CA PHE A 286 10.32 -9.50 29.13
C PHE A 286 10.75 -8.34 28.22
N ASN A 287 10.87 -7.13 28.77
CA ASN A 287 11.37 -5.98 28.01
C ASN A 287 12.86 -6.15 27.66
N ALA A 288 13.69 -6.69 28.56
CA ALA A 288 15.11 -6.92 28.30
C ALA A 288 15.33 -7.97 27.19
N THR A 289 14.58 -9.07 27.15
CA THR A 289 14.69 -10.07 26.08
C THR A 289 14.07 -9.61 24.76
N SER A 290 13.08 -8.72 24.81
CA SER A 290 12.55 -8.02 23.62
C SER A 290 13.62 -7.21 22.87
N VAL A 291 14.64 -6.68 23.57
CA VAL A 291 15.80 -5.98 22.94
C VAL A 291 16.53 -6.93 21.98
N PHE A 292 16.88 -8.13 22.46
CA PHE A 292 17.57 -9.14 21.67
C PHE A 292 16.66 -9.73 20.58
N GLY A 293 15.39 -9.98 20.91
CA GLY A 293 14.37 -10.46 19.97
C GLY A 293 14.16 -9.52 18.79
N GLY A 294 14.06 -8.21 19.03
CA GLY A 294 13.89 -7.21 17.98
C GLY A 294 15.07 -7.14 17.02
N ILE A 295 16.30 -7.13 17.55
CA ILE A 295 17.51 -7.11 16.73
C ILE A 295 17.68 -8.42 15.97
N ALA A 296 17.46 -9.59 16.62
CA ALA A 296 17.60 -10.89 16.00
C ALA A 296 16.57 -11.13 14.89
N LEU A 297 15.26 -11.00 15.19
CA LEU A 297 14.21 -11.20 14.19
C LEU A 297 14.28 -10.16 13.07
N GLY A 298 14.67 -8.91 13.38
CA GLY A 298 14.97 -7.89 12.38
C GLY A 298 16.09 -8.30 11.41
N MET A 299 17.23 -8.77 11.91
CA MET A 299 18.33 -9.28 11.08
C MET A 299 17.95 -10.53 10.28
N LEU A 300 17.07 -11.39 10.82
CA LEU A 300 16.57 -12.57 10.11
C LEU A 300 15.65 -12.17 8.95
N CYS A 301 14.78 -11.17 9.12
CA CYS A 301 13.96 -10.62 8.04
C CYS A 301 14.75 -9.92 6.91
N ASP A 302 15.99 -9.49 7.16
CA ASP A 302 16.89 -8.98 6.11
C ASP A 302 17.56 -10.12 5.29
N ARG A 303 17.41 -11.39 5.69
CA ARG A 303 18.10 -12.55 5.05
C ARG A 303 17.17 -13.68 4.60
N PHE A 304 16.04 -13.86 5.26
CA PHE A 304 15.10 -14.96 5.04
C PHE A 304 13.72 -14.41 4.68
N GLU A 305 12.91 -15.25 4.04
CA GLU A 305 11.52 -14.91 3.71
C GLU A 305 10.72 -14.53 4.96
N VAL A 306 9.99 -13.42 4.88
CA VAL A 306 9.32 -12.83 6.03
C VAL A 306 8.28 -13.76 6.65
N THR A 307 7.56 -14.53 5.84
CA THR A 307 6.55 -15.50 6.29
C THR A 307 7.12 -16.54 7.26
N ASN A 308 8.32 -17.05 7.00
CA ASN A 308 8.99 -18.03 7.87
C ASN A 308 9.39 -17.41 9.21
N ILE A 309 9.78 -16.13 9.22
CA ILE A 309 10.14 -15.41 10.45
C ILE A 309 8.90 -15.02 11.27
N LEU A 310 7.78 -14.65 10.61
CA LEU A 310 6.49 -14.47 11.29
C LEU A 310 6.01 -15.78 11.92
N LEU A 311 6.12 -16.91 11.19
CA LEU A 311 5.73 -18.21 11.70
C LEU A 311 6.58 -18.61 12.92
N LEU A 312 7.90 -18.45 12.85
CA LEU A 312 8.82 -18.70 13.96
C LEU A 312 8.50 -17.83 15.18
N SER A 313 8.27 -16.53 14.99
CA SER A 313 7.88 -15.60 16.06
C SER A 313 6.52 -15.96 16.67
N SER A 314 5.54 -16.33 15.83
CA SER A 314 4.19 -16.67 16.28
C SER A 314 4.17 -17.98 17.05
N ILE A 315 4.72 -19.07 16.49
CA ILE A 315 4.84 -20.38 17.16
C ILE A 315 5.67 -20.25 18.43
N GLY A 316 6.82 -19.55 18.38
CA GLY A 316 7.66 -19.31 19.55
C GLY A 316 6.88 -18.62 20.67
N SER A 317 6.13 -17.56 20.35
CA SER A 317 5.29 -16.86 21.34
C SER A 317 4.14 -17.72 21.89
N ALA A 318 3.48 -18.50 21.03
CA ALA A 318 2.38 -19.39 21.44
C ALA A 318 2.87 -20.52 22.35
N LEU A 319 3.96 -21.20 21.97
CA LEU A 319 4.62 -22.22 22.81
C LEU A 319 5.10 -21.64 24.14
N SER A 320 5.61 -20.39 24.14
CA SER A 320 6.02 -19.72 25.38
C SER A 320 4.83 -19.57 26.34
N VAL A 321 3.68 -19.10 25.83
CA VAL A 321 2.43 -19.06 26.62
C VAL A 321 2.07 -20.47 27.08
N PHE A 322 1.77 -21.39 26.16
CA PHE A 322 1.24 -22.72 26.47
C PHE A 322 2.12 -23.53 27.42
N LEU A 323 3.44 -23.55 27.23
CA LEU A 323 4.35 -24.38 28.03
C LEU A 323 4.78 -23.71 29.35
N PHE A 324 4.92 -22.38 29.39
CA PHE A 324 5.53 -21.72 30.55
C PHE A 324 4.55 -20.91 31.40
N TRP A 325 3.51 -20.29 30.82
CA TRP A 325 2.58 -19.47 31.62
C TRP A 325 1.63 -20.34 32.45
N GLY A 326 0.71 -21.09 31.84
CA GLY A 326 -0.30 -21.86 32.57
C GLY A 326 0.19 -23.21 33.12
N MET A 327 1.43 -23.61 32.86
CA MET A 327 2.06 -24.63 33.73
C MET A 327 2.48 -24.04 35.08
N ALA A 328 2.74 -22.73 35.18
CA ALA A 328 3.20 -22.10 36.42
C ALA A 328 2.15 -22.02 37.54
N GLY A 329 0.86 -22.24 37.24
CA GLY A 329 -0.24 -22.13 38.21
C GLY A 329 -0.44 -23.33 39.14
N ASN A 330 0.22 -24.47 38.89
CA ASN A 330 -0.05 -25.75 39.59
C ASN A 330 1.19 -26.30 40.30
N GLU A 331 2.29 -25.55 40.22
CA GLU A 331 3.61 -25.96 40.63
C GLU A 331 4.03 -25.19 41.89
N SER A 332 4.91 -25.80 42.69
CA SER A 332 5.44 -25.17 43.91
C SER A 332 6.04 -23.78 43.62
N SER A 333 6.02 -22.88 44.62
CA SER A 333 6.41 -21.45 44.48
C SER A 333 7.75 -21.24 43.77
N HIS A 334 8.73 -22.13 43.94
CA HIS A 334 10.03 -22.07 43.27
C HIS A 334 9.98 -22.46 41.79
N ALA A 335 9.19 -23.48 41.42
CA ALA A 335 9.00 -23.91 40.04
C ALA A 335 8.13 -22.91 39.26
N GLY A 336 7.12 -22.31 39.91
CA GLY A 336 6.33 -21.21 39.35
C GLY A 336 7.19 -20.00 38.95
N ILE A 337 8.14 -19.58 39.80
CA ILE A 337 9.13 -18.53 39.44
C ILE A 337 9.94 -18.91 38.21
N ALA A 338 10.47 -20.14 38.16
CA ALA A 338 11.30 -20.61 37.04
C ALA A 338 10.51 -20.61 35.73
N LEU A 339 9.27 -21.11 35.74
CA LEU A 339 8.38 -21.12 34.58
C LEU A 339 8.01 -19.71 34.12
N LEU A 340 7.61 -18.80 35.02
CA LEU A 340 7.33 -17.40 34.66
C LEU A 340 8.58 -16.65 34.15
N THR A 341 9.77 -17.03 34.63
CA THR A 341 11.06 -16.49 34.13
C THR A 341 11.33 -16.99 32.71
N LEU A 342 11.18 -18.29 32.45
CA LEU A 342 11.29 -18.88 31.11
C LEU A 342 10.25 -18.30 30.14
N PHE A 343 9.01 -18.11 30.59
CA PHE A 343 7.98 -17.38 29.86
C PHE A 343 8.48 -15.98 29.46
N SER A 344 8.93 -15.19 30.44
CA SER A 344 9.33 -13.79 30.20
C SER A 344 10.49 -13.71 29.21
N ILE A 345 11.45 -14.63 29.30
CA ILE A 345 12.58 -14.73 28.37
C ILE A 345 12.11 -15.05 26.95
N SER A 346 11.38 -16.15 26.79
CA SER A 346 10.99 -16.70 25.49
C SER A 346 9.91 -15.85 24.79
N TYR A 347 8.87 -15.48 25.52
CA TYR A 347 7.80 -14.61 25.02
C TYR A 347 8.31 -13.20 24.70
N GLY A 348 9.20 -12.63 25.53
CA GLY A 348 9.84 -11.35 25.23
C GLY A 348 10.68 -11.39 23.97
N PHE A 349 11.49 -12.44 23.78
CA PHE A 349 12.26 -12.61 22.54
C PHE A 349 11.35 -12.76 21.30
N PHE A 350 10.40 -13.69 21.32
CA PHE A 350 9.59 -14.00 20.14
C PHE A 350 8.48 -12.97 19.87
N ALA A 351 7.66 -12.63 20.87
CA ALA A 351 6.53 -11.71 20.72
C ALA A 351 6.98 -10.24 20.70
N GLY A 352 7.96 -9.88 21.53
CA GLY A 352 8.56 -8.54 21.57
C GLY A 352 9.32 -8.19 20.28
N GLY A 353 10.00 -9.16 19.67
CA GLY A 353 10.70 -8.95 18.40
C GLY A 353 9.80 -8.84 17.17
N PHE A 354 8.54 -9.29 17.23
CA PHE A 354 7.61 -9.36 16.09
C PHE A 354 7.45 -8.05 15.32
N SER A 355 7.39 -6.89 16.00
CA SER A 355 7.25 -5.57 15.34
C SER A 355 8.43 -5.21 14.42
N SER A 356 9.57 -5.90 14.54
CA SER A 356 10.72 -5.75 13.64
C SER A 356 10.49 -6.42 12.29
N THR A 357 9.60 -7.43 12.23
CA THR A 357 9.25 -8.15 10.99
C THR A 357 8.47 -7.31 9.99
N TRP A 358 7.88 -6.18 10.43
CA TRP A 358 7.25 -5.19 9.55
C TRP A 358 8.20 -4.70 8.44
N SER A 359 9.52 -4.71 8.70
CA SER A 359 10.56 -4.45 7.69
C SER A 359 10.43 -5.36 6.46
N GLY A 360 10.33 -6.67 6.69
CA GLY A 360 10.17 -7.70 5.67
C GLY A 360 8.80 -7.69 5.03
N VAL A 361 7.73 -7.44 5.80
CA VAL A 361 6.35 -7.34 5.28
C VAL A 361 6.25 -6.23 4.24
N ILE A 362 6.83 -5.06 4.53
CA ILE A 362 6.87 -3.94 3.58
C ILE A 362 7.73 -4.27 2.35
N THR A 363 8.80 -5.05 2.51
CA THR A 363 9.65 -5.48 1.40
C THR A 363 8.93 -6.48 0.49
N GLN A 364 8.19 -7.43 1.08
CA GLN A 364 7.34 -8.40 0.37
C GLN A 364 6.24 -7.70 -0.42
N ILE A 365 5.46 -6.82 0.22
CA ILE A 365 4.36 -6.11 -0.45
C ILE A 365 4.89 -5.21 -1.59
N LYS A 366 6.09 -4.61 -1.41
CA LYS A 366 6.75 -3.83 -2.46
C LYS A 366 7.26 -4.69 -3.63
N HIS A 367 7.64 -5.94 -3.37
CA HIS A 367 8.00 -6.91 -4.40
C HIS A 367 6.77 -7.35 -5.21
N ASP A 368 5.64 -7.60 -4.53
CA ASP A 368 4.42 -8.14 -5.13
C ASP A 368 3.51 -7.06 -5.76
N SER A 369 3.77 -5.78 -5.49
CA SER A 369 3.09 -4.62 -6.08
C SER A 369 3.98 -3.92 -7.14
N SER A 370 3.99 -2.58 -7.14
CA SER A 370 4.91 -1.76 -7.93
C SER A 370 6.20 -1.42 -7.15
N PRO A 371 7.38 -1.36 -7.78
CA PRO A 371 8.61 -0.87 -7.13
C PRO A 371 8.54 0.62 -6.73
N SER A 372 7.56 1.36 -7.27
CA SER A 372 7.17 2.72 -6.90
C SER A 372 6.28 2.83 -5.66
N LEU A 373 5.90 1.70 -5.03
CA LEU A 373 5.07 1.70 -3.82
C LEU A 373 5.74 2.48 -2.68
N GLU A 374 5.00 3.44 -2.13
CA GLU A 374 5.42 4.24 -0.98
C GLU A 374 5.28 3.42 0.32
N THR A 375 6.41 2.90 0.76
CA THR A 375 6.62 2.03 1.95
C THR A 375 6.01 2.59 3.24
N GLY A 376 5.98 3.91 3.39
CA GLY A 376 5.42 4.60 4.55
C GLY A 376 3.93 4.32 4.78
N LEU A 377 3.13 4.24 3.70
CA LEU A 377 1.69 4.03 3.81
C LEU A 377 1.38 2.60 4.29
N VAL A 378 2.16 1.61 3.83
CA VAL A 378 2.09 0.22 4.32
C VAL A 378 2.44 0.13 5.81
N PHE A 379 3.52 0.81 6.25
CA PHE A 379 3.90 0.87 7.67
C PHE A 379 2.79 1.50 8.53
N GLY A 380 2.16 2.58 8.04
CA GLY A 380 1.02 3.21 8.70
C GLY A 380 -0.17 2.28 8.89
N LEU A 381 -0.51 1.46 7.89
CA LEU A 381 -1.61 0.50 7.97
C LEU A 381 -1.30 -0.69 8.91
N LEU A 382 -0.07 -1.22 8.89
CA LEU A 382 0.38 -2.25 9.83
C LEU A 382 0.28 -1.75 11.28
N ALA A 383 0.71 -0.52 11.54
CA ALA A 383 0.57 0.10 12.85
C ALA A 383 -0.90 0.37 13.22
N GLY A 384 -1.74 0.79 12.28
CA GLY A 384 -3.20 0.93 12.47
C GLY A 384 -3.86 -0.37 12.92
N GLY A 385 -3.54 -1.49 12.26
CA GLY A 385 -4.02 -2.82 12.66
C GLY A 385 -3.59 -3.22 14.07
N ARG A 386 -2.36 -2.88 14.47
CA ARG A 386 -1.91 -3.08 15.85
C ARG A 386 -2.67 -2.22 16.86
N GLY A 387 -3.11 -1.03 16.44
CA GLY A 387 -4.00 -0.17 17.22
C GLY A 387 -5.36 -0.78 17.47
N ILE A 388 -5.99 -1.38 16.45
CA ILE A 388 -7.25 -2.12 16.60
C ILE A 388 -7.07 -3.22 17.65
N GLY A 389 -6.02 -4.04 17.53
CA GLY A 389 -5.74 -5.11 18.47
C GLY A 389 -5.54 -4.63 19.92
N ASN A 390 -4.79 -3.54 20.10
CA ASN A 390 -4.54 -2.93 21.42
C ASN A 390 -5.83 -2.40 22.08
N VAL A 391 -6.72 -1.76 21.32
CA VAL A 391 -7.96 -1.18 21.86
C VAL A 391 -8.96 -2.28 22.22
N VAL A 392 -9.08 -3.33 21.39
CA VAL A 392 -9.99 -4.47 21.62
C VAL A 392 -9.48 -5.40 22.72
N SER A 393 -8.16 -5.54 22.92
CA SER A 393 -7.60 -6.47 23.90
C SER A 393 -8.06 -6.20 25.34
N GLY A 394 -8.28 -4.93 25.70
CA GLY A 394 -8.75 -4.54 27.04
C GLY A 394 -10.18 -5.03 27.36
N PRO A 395 -11.22 -4.64 26.59
CA PRO A 395 -12.56 -5.19 26.76
C PRO A 395 -12.60 -6.71 26.67
N LEU A 396 -11.89 -7.30 25.69
CA LEU A 396 -11.83 -8.75 25.50
C LEU A 396 -11.27 -9.48 26.73
N SER A 397 -10.19 -8.99 27.34
CA SER A 397 -9.64 -9.59 28.56
C SER A 397 -10.59 -9.45 29.76
N THR A 398 -11.33 -8.35 29.88
CA THR A 398 -12.34 -8.22 30.95
C THR A 398 -13.53 -9.16 30.77
N LEU A 399 -13.92 -9.50 29.54
CA LEU A 399 -14.97 -10.50 29.29
C LEU A 399 -14.48 -11.92 29.64
N LEU A 400 -13.28 -12.28 29.17
CA LEU A 400 -12.66 -13.58 29.48
C LEU A 400 -12.47 -13.79 31.00
N LEU A 401 -12.03 -12.75 31.72
CA LEU A 401 -11.89 -12.81 33.18
C LEU A 401 -13.24 -12.87 33.93
N ARG A 402 -14.34 -12.36 33.34
CA ARG A 402 -15.68 -12.42 33.93
C ARG A 402 -16.38 -13.76 33.71
N GLN A 403 -16.14 -14.42 32.58
CA GLN A 403 -16.72 -15.74 32.30
C GLN A 403 -16.09 -16.84 33.17
N GLY A 404 -14.84 -16.65 33.61
CA GLY A 404 -14.14 -17.58 34.48
C GLY A 404 -13.73 -18.87 33.77
N SER A 405 -13.06 -19.76 34.51
CA SER A 405 -12.82 -21.12 34.04
C SER A 405 -14.13 -21.90 34.09
N VAL A 406 -14.42 -22.72 33.07
CA VAL A 406 -15.51 -23.71 33.15
C VAL A 406 -15.13 -24.73 34.22
N SER A 407 -15.70 -24.59 35.42
CA SER A 407 -15.38 -25.40 36.58
C SER A 407 -16.12 -26.74 36.54
N ASP A 408 -15.36 -27.83 36.62
CA ASP A 408 -15.86 -29.20 36.63
C ASP A 408 -16.58 -29.52 37.96
N PRO A 409 -17.78 -30.15 37.97
CA PRO A 409 -18.49 -30.45 39.22
C PRO A 409 -17.90 -31.61 40.03
N HIS A 410 -16.89 -32.32 39.52
CA HIS A 410 -16.34 -33.54 40.14
C HIS A 410 -14.88 -33.34 40.58
N GLY A 411 -14.67 -33.31 41.90
CA GLY A 411 -13.36 -33.12 42.49
C GLY A 411 -12.39 -34.26 42.18
N SER A 412 -11.25 -33.93 41.59
CA SER A 412 -10.03 -34.75 41.64
C SER A 412 -8.80 -33.84 41.61
N ASP A 413 -7.90 -34.03 42.56
CA ASP A 413 -6.69 -33.21 42.72
C ASP A 413 -5.68 -33.50 41.58
N GLY A 414 -5.65 -32.62 40.59
CA GLY A 414 -4.80 -32.80 39.41
C GLY A 414 -4.99 -31.75 38.31
N ALA A 415 -5.35 -30.52 38.68
CA ALA A 415 -5.55 -29.46 37.70
C ALA A 415 -4.22 -29.08 37.02
N THR A 416 -4.16 -29.25 35.69
CA THR A 416 -3.26 -28.43 34.89
C THR A 416 -3.84 -27.02 34.80
N GLY A 417 -2.99 -25.99 34.73
CA GLY A 417 -3.37 -24.58 34.90
C GLY A 417 -4.03 -23.95 33.68
N TYR A 418 -4.67 -24.81 32.90
CA TYR A 418 -5.49 -24.60 31.72
C TYR A 418 -6.71 -25.51 31.85
N ALA A 419 -7.55 -25.28 32.87
CA ALA A 419 -8.77 -26.04 33.08
C ALA A 419 -9.80 -25.78 31.97
N THR A 420 -9.58 -26.46 30.85
CA THR A 420 -10.49 -26.69 29.72
C THR A 420 -10.52 -28.20 29.54
N GLN A 421 -11.67 -28.82 29.80
CA GLN A 421 -11.81 -30.27 29.82
C GLN A 421 -11.32 -30.93 28.52
N ARG A 422 -10.47 -31.96 28.64
CA ARG A 422 -10.17 -32.88 27.55
C ARG A 422 -11.25 -33.98 27.50
N ASN A 423 -12.24 -33.80 26.63
CA ASN A 423 -12.93 -34.93 25.98
C ASN A 423 -12.26 -35.26 24.64
N PHE A 424 -10.94 -35.37 24.67
CA PHE A 424 -10.12 -35.87 23.57
C PHE A 424 -9.17 -36.91 24.17
N TRP A 425 -9.17 -38.12 23.58
CA TRP A 425 -8.59 -39.39 24.08
C TRP A 425 -9.45 -40.21 25.06
N PRO A 426 -10.31 -41.11 24.55
CA PRO A 426 -10.75 -42.30 25.28
C PRO A 426 -9.62 -43.36 25.33
N ASN A 427 -9.68 -44.20 26.37
CA ASN A 427 -8.71 -45.20 26.79
C ASN A 427 -7.94 -46.00 25.71
N SER A 428 -6.66 -46.23 26.03
CA SER A 428 -5.76 -47.14 25.35
C SER A 428 -6.14 -48.63 25.51
N GLN A 429 -6.47 -49.31 24.42
CA GLN A 429 -6.09 -50.72 24.14
C GLN A 429 -6.67 -51.20 22.79
N SER A 430 -5.88 -51.17 21.72
CA SER A 430 -5.83 -52.24 20.69
C SER A 430 -4.85 -51.94 19.56
N TYR A 431 -4.26 -53.02 19.06
CA TYR A 431 -3.14 -53.16 18.14
C TYR A 431 -3.24 -52.46 16.77
N CYS A 432 -2.05 -52.12 16.26
CA CYS A 432 -1.61 -52.14 14.85
C CYS A 432 -2.65 -52.34 13.74
N SER A 433 -2.71 -51.42 12.76
CA SER A 433 -2.17 -51.63 11.40
C SER A 433 -2.72 -50.66 10.35
N PHE A 434 -1.81 -50.19 9.48
CA PHE A 434 -2.04 -49.80 8.07
C PHE A 434 -3.00 -48.64 7.71
N SER A 435 -2.82 -48.14 6.48
CA SER A 435 -3.48 -46.96 5.91
C SER A 435 -4.88 -47.24 5.36
N GLN A 436 -5.83 -46.31 5.53
CA GLN A 436 -6.79 -45.89 4.48
C GLN A 436 -7.67 -44.71 4.92
N GLY A 437 -8.13 -43.94 3.93
CA GLY A 437 -9.54 -43.49 3.84
C GLY A 437 -10.05 -42.36 4.75
N ALA A 438 -10.33 -41.21 4.11
CA ALA A 438 -11.50 -40.34 4.27
C ALA A 438 -12.37 -40.34 5.56
N ALA A 439 -12.58 -39.12 6.09
CA ALA A 439 -13.80 -38.55 6.70
C ALA A 439 -14.88 -39.50 7.29
N PRO A 440 -15.38 -39.23 8.52
CA PRO A 440 -16.13 -37.98 8.73
C PRO A 440 -15.81 -37.19 10.01
N PHE A 441 -15.79 -35.86 9.85
CA PHE A 441 -15.78 -34.89 10.95
C PHE A 441 -17.23 -34.45 11.24
N ILE A 442 -18.05 -35.34 11.82
CA ILE A 442 -19.36 -35.00 12.38
C ILE A 442 -19.46 -35.64 13.76
N THR A 443 -19.22 -34.84 14.80
CA THR A 443 -19.85 -34.86 16.13
C THR A 443 -19.11 -33.85 17.01
N ILE A 444 -19.79 -32.74 17.33
CA ILE A 444 -19.89 -32.07 18.65
C ILE A 444 -20.81 -30.85 18.41
N MET A 445 -22.10 -31.07 18.64
CA MET A 445 -23.05 -30.04 19.02
C MET A 445 -23.49 -30.38 20.44
N SER A 446 -23.19 -29.52 21.42
CA SER A 446 -23.99 -29.39 22.66
C SER A 446 -23.55 -28.17 23.49
N ALA A 447 -23.83 -26.98 22.96
CA ALA A 447 -24.06 -25.75 23.70
C ALA A 447 -24.79 -24.81 22.74
N ALA A 448 -26.05 -24.49 23.01
CA ALA A 448 -26.92 -23.85 22.03
C ALA A 448 -26.50 -22.39 21.75
N ASP A 449 -26.17 -22.08 20.50
CA ASP A 449 -26.06 -20.70 20.01
C ASP A 449 -27.47 -20.09 19.93
N PRO A 450 -27.76 -18.96 20.61
CA PRO A 450 -29.07 -18.30 20.52
C PRO A 450 -29.44 -17.88 19.07
N ALA A 451 -28.47 -17.70 18.18
CA ALA A 451 -28.73 -17.44 16.76
C ALA A 451 -29.22 -18.67 15.97
N LEU A 452 -29.23 -19.88 16.55
CA LEU A 452 -29.86 -21.08 15.96
C LEU A 452 -31.34 -21.22 16.32
N GLN A 453 -31.78 -20.64 17.44
CA GLN A 453 -33.17 -20.71 17.91
C GLN A 453 -34.04 -19.52 17.43
N ASP A 454 -33.44 -18.48 16.84
CA ASP A 454 -34.19 -17.31 16.35
C ASP A 454 -35.06 -17.66 15.11
N PRO A 455 -36.39 -17.45 15.17
CA PRO A 455 -37.30 -17.87 14.10
C PRO A 455 -37.06 -17.16 12.76
N LEU A 456 -36.63 -15.88 12.78
CA LEU A 456 -36.37 -15.12 11.55
C LEU A 456 -35.07 -15.58 10.87
N LEU A 457 -34.00 -15.83 11.63
CA LEU A 457 -32.77 -16.36 11.06
C LEU A 457 -32.94 -17.78 10.53
N SER A 458 -33.73 -18.63 11.19
CA SER A 458 -34.05 -19.96 10.65
C SER A 458 -34.89 -19.89 9.37
N LEU A 459 -35.85 -18.96 9.27
CA LEU A 459 -36.59 -18.73 8.03
C LEU A 459 -35.71 -18.18 6.90
N ARG A 460 -34.86 -17.17 7.15
CA ARG A 460 -33.91 -16.63 6.17
C ARG A 460 -32.92 -17.70 5.67
N ARG A 461 -32.43 -18.59 6.56
CA ARG A 461 -31.57 -19.72 6.18
C ARG A 461 -32.29 -20.76 5.32
N ALA A 462 -33.53 -21.12 5.68
CA ALA A 462 -34.34 -22.06 4.91
C ALA A 462 -34.57 -21.55 3.48
N ILE A 463 -35.00 -20.29 3.35
CA ILE A 463 -35.17 -19.58 2.07
C ILE A 463 -33.85 -19.59 1.26
N ALA A 464 -32.73 -19.18 1.87
CA ALA A 464 -31.43 -19.15 1.20
C ALA A 464 -30.93 -20.53 0.76
N SER A 465 -31.34 -21.61 1.43
CA SER A 465 -31.01 -23.00 1.07
C SER A 465 -31.89 -23.58 -0.05
N GLY A 466 -32.96 -22.88 -0.46
CA GLY A 466 -33.98 -23.38 -1.39
C GLY A 466 -34.96 -24.39 -0.78
N ASN A 467 -34.73 -24.86 0.45
CA ASN A 467 -35.62 -25.76 1.18
C ASN A 467 -36.63 -24.94 2.00
N LEU A 468 -37.76 -24.59 1.41
CA LEU A 468 -38.86 -23.92 2.11
C LEU A 468 -39.39 -24.80 3.26
N PRO A 469 -39.73 -24.20 4.42
CA PRO A 469 -40.23 -24.97 5.56
C PRO A 469 -41.68 -25.42 5.34
N THR A 470 -42.00 -26.63 5.80
CA THR A 470 -43.31 -27.26 5.60
C THR A 470 -44.23 -26.95 6.79
N PRO A 471 -45.46 -26.45 6.59
CA PRO A 471 -46.43 -26.33 7.67
C PRO A 471 -46.90 -27.73 8.12
N THR A 472 -46.95 -27.96 9.43
CA THR A 472 -47.33 -29.26 10.00
C THR A 472 -48.39 -29.12 11.09
N THR A 473 -49.19 -30.16 11.28
CA THR A 473 -50.19 -30.27 12.37
C THR A 473 -49.58 -30.74 13.69
N SER A 474 -48.37 -31.30 13.66
CA SER A 474 -47.62 -31.85 14.79
C SER A 474 -46.16 -31.35 14.80
N SER A 475 -45.44 -31.59 15.90
CA SER A 475 -44.01 -31.24 16.07
C SER A 475 -43.04 -32.16 15.31
N GLU A 476 -43.54 -33.26 14.75
CA GLU A 476 -42.77 -34.23 13.95
C GLU A 476 -43.28 -34.25 12.50
N LEU A 477 -42.35 -34.35 11.55
CA LEU A 477 -42.67 -34.42 10.12
C LEU A 477 -42.98 -35.88 9.71
N THR A 478 -44.24 -36.13 9.37
CA THR A 478 -44.69 -37.35 8.69
C THR A 478 -45.61 -36.97 7.54
N ASP A 479 -45.72 -37.82 6.52
CA ASP A 479 -46.51 -37.54 5.31
C ASP A 479 -48.01 -37.31 5.60
N GLU A 480 -48.52 -37.82 6.72
CA GLU A 480 -49.90 -37.60 7.19
C GLU A 480 -50.11 -36.25 7.92
N ASN A 481 -49.03 -35.62 8.40
CA ASN A 481 -49.07 -34.39 9.23
C ASN A 481 -48.62 -33.13 8.48
N ALA A 482 -48.09 -33.25 7.26
CA ALA A 482 -47.78 -32.13 6.38
C ALA A 482 -49.06 -31.53 5.79
N THR A 483 -49.16 -30.20 5.73
CA THR A 483 -50.34 -29.53 5.16
C THR A 483 -49.99 -28.20 4.48
N ASP A 484 -50.62 -27.94 3.33
CA ASP A 484 -50.50 -26.66 2.63
C ASP A 484 -51.47 -25.59 3.18
N ASP A 485 -52.44 -25.97 4.02
CA ASP A 485 -53.40 -25.03 4.63
C ASP A 485 -52.86 -24.47 5.97
N LEU A 486 -52.43 -23.21 5.93
CA LEU A 486 -51.94 -22.46 7.08
C LEU A 486 -53.00 -22.28 8.20
N ALA A 487 -54.30 -22.44 7.90
CA ALA A 487 -55.37 -22.45 8.90
C ALA A 487 -55.52 -23.80 9.63
N HIS A 488 -54.96 -24.89 9.10
CA HIS A 488 -54.89 -26.19 9.80
C HIS A 488 -53.54 -26.35 10.54
N ALA A 489 -52.44 -25.87 9.96
CA ALA A 489 -51.10 -25.98 10.53
C ALA A 489 -50.99 -25.41 11.96
N THR A 490 -50.17 -26.04 12.81
CA THR A 490 -49.83 -25.61 14.17
C THR A 490 -48.36 -25.23 14.30
N HIS A 491 -47.49 -25.93 13.56
CA HIS A 491 -46.05 -25.74 13.56
C HIS A 491 -45.54 -25.49 12.12
N LEU A 492 -44.31 -24.97 12.05
CA LEU A 492 -43.55 -24.78 10.83
C LEU A 492 -42.25 -25.59 10.97
N TYR A 493 -42.08 -26.60 10.12
CA TYR A 493 -40.96 -27.55 10.18
C TYR A 493 -39.82 -27.12 9.25
N PHE A 494 -38.63 -26.97 9.82
CA PHE A 494 -37.39 -26.62 9.13
C PHE A 494 -36.53 -27.87 8.98
N ALA A 495 -36.27 -28.30 7.73
CA ALA A 495 -35.47 -29.49 7.46
C ALA A 495 -33.94 -29.27 7.57
N GLN A 496 -33.47 -28.04 7.32
CA GLN A 496 -32.05 -27.66 7.36
C GLN A 496 -31.87 -26.21 7.86
N PRO A 497 -30.71 -25.84 8.45
CA PRO A 497 -29.53 -26.67 8.69
C PRO A 497 -29.63 -27.61 9.91
N ILE A 498 -30.66 -27.44 10.75
CA ILE A 498 -30.98 -28.33 11.88
C ILE A 498 -32.47 -28.66 11.78
N PRO A 499 -32.87 -29.95 11.82
CA PRO A 499 -34.27 -30.34 11.92
C PRO A 499 -34.93 -29.74 13.17
N GLN A 500 -35.87 -28.80 13.00
CA GLN A 500 -36.62 -28.20 14.10
C GLN A 500 -38.05 -27.81 13.71
N ALA A 501 -39.01 -28.01 14.60
CA ALA A 501 -40.38 -27.53 14.45
C ALA A 501 -40.61 -26.32 15.38
N LEU A 502 -41.03 -25.18 14.81
CA LEU A 502 -41.37 -23.99 15.59
C LEU A 502 -42.88 -23.76 15.57
N PRO A 503 -43.54 -23.48 16.72
CA PRO A 503 -44.96 -23.12 16.74
C PRO A 503 -45.24 -21.85 15.93
N LEU A 504 -46.31 -21.86 15.13
CA LEU A 504 -46.67 -20.73 14.26
C LEU A 504 -47.01 -19.45 15.04
N GLY A 505 -47.48 -19.56 16.28
CA GLY A 505 -47.73 -18.43 17.19
C GLY A 505 -46.49 -17.84 17.87
N THR A 506 -45.27 -18.31 17.55
CA THR A 506 -44.04 -17.79 18.16
C THR A 506 -43.80 -16.34 17.74
N THR A 507 -43.62 -15.44 18.69
CA THR A 507 -43.31 -14.02 18.44
C THR A 507 -41.90 -13.85 17.87
N THR A 508 -41.75 -12.98 16.87
CA THR A 508 -40.46 -12.74 16.20
C THR A 508 -39.81 -11.42 16.63
N ARG A 509 -38.57 -11.16 16.18
CA ARG A 509 -37.90 -9.86 16.40
C ARG A 509 -38.37 -8.74 15.47
N PHE A 510 -39.26 -9.03 14.52
CA PHE A 510 -39.84 -8.04 13.62
C PHE A 510 -40.97 -7.32 14.36
N VAL A 511 -40.95 -5.99 14.34
CA VAL A 511 -41.95 -5.13 15.00
C VAL A 511 -42.58 -4.23 13.96
N SER A 512 -43.91 -4.29 13.82
CA SER A 512 -44.65 -3.35 12.97
C SER A 512 -44.74 -1.99 13.66
N ASP A 513 -44.52 -0.91 12.92
CA ASP A 513 -44.67 0.46 13.43
C ASP A 513 -46.16 0.82 13.65
N ALA A 514 -47.05 0.16 12.91
CA ALA A 514 -48.49 0.36 13.02
C ALA A 514 -49.08 -0.15 14.34
N THR A 515 -48.61 -1.31 14.83
CA THR A 515 -49.06 -1.90 16.11
C THR A 515 -48.10 -1.65 17.27
N LYS A 516 -46.81 -1.42 16.98
CA LYS A 516 -45.67 -1.40 17.93
C LYS A 516 -45.44 -2.72 18.68
N GLU A 517 -46.06 -3.79 18.21
CA GLU A 517 -45.98 -5.13 18.78
C GLU A 517 -45.11 -6.05 17.92
N ALA A 518 -44.60 -7.11 18.54
CA ALA A 518 -43.82 -8.13 17.84
C ALA A 518 -44.74 -8.99 16.97
N VAL A 519 -44.39 -9.11 15.69
CA VAL A 519 -45.16 -9.89 14.71
C VAL A 519 -44.86 -11.38 14.89
N ASP A 520 -45.88 -12.21 14.80
CA ASP A 520 -45.82 -13.66 14.96
C ASP A 520 -45.31 -14.39 13.70
N LEU A 521 -44.76 -15.59 13.89
CA LEU A 521 -44.16 -16.38 12.81
C LEU A 521 -45.16 -16.74 11.69
N ARG A 522 -46.45 -16.94 12.00
CA ARG A 522 -47.50 -17.16 10.98
C ARG A 522 -47.64 -15.96 10.06
N SER A 523 -47.72 -14.75 10.62
CA SER A 523 -47.84 -13.52 9.82
C SER A 523 -46.61 -13.27 8.94
N ILE A 524 -45.40 -13.51 9.46
CA ILE A 524 -44.16 -13.42 8.68
C ILE A 524 -44.13 -14.45 7.54
N PHE A 525 -44.47 -15.72 7.81
CA PHE A 525 -44.50 -16.77 6.79
C PHE A 525 -45.60 -16.54 5.74
N PHE A 526 -46.76 -16.02 6.15
CA PHE A 526 -47.84 -15.64 5.23
C PHE A 526 -47.43 -14.48 4.30
N ALA A 527 -46.77 -13.45 4.84
CA ALA A 527 -46.23 -12.34 4.05
C ALA A 527 -45.19 -12.81 3.02
N TRP A 528 -44.40 -13.83 3.36
CA TRP A 528 -43.48 -14.51 2.45
C TRP A 528 -44.21 -15.32 1.37
N GLN A 529 -45.16 -16.19 1.75
CA GLN A 529 -45.91 -17.04 0.82
C GLN A 529 -46.72 -16.22 -0.20
N LYS A 530 -47.16 -15.02 0.18
CA LYS A 530 -47.89 -14.08 -0.67
C LYS A 530 -47.02 -12.96 -1.25
N LYS A 531 -45.68 -13.09 -1.24
CA LYS A 531 -44.77 -11.98 -1.61
C LYS A 531 -45.05 -11.37 -2.99
N ASP A 532 -45.40 -12.19 -3.98
CA ASP A 532 -45.65 -11.78 -5.37
C ASP A 532 -47.08 -11.23 -5.61
N VAL A 533 -47.95 -11.22 -4.58
CA VAL A 533 -49.35 -10.80 -4.67
C VAL A 533 -49.52 -9.31 -4.38
N ALA A 534 -50.36 -8.62 -5.17
CA ALA A 534 -50.61 -7.18 -5.03
C ALA A 534 -51.19 -6.83 -3.65
N ILE A 535 -50.93 -5.61 -3.16
CA ILE A 535 -51.32 -5.18 -1.80
C ILE A 535 -52.82 -5.39 -1.50
N PRO A 536 -53.78 -5.04 -2.38
CA PRO A 536 -55.21 -5.25 -2.11
C PRO A 536 -55.58 -6.73 -2.01
N GLU A 537 -54.99 -7.58 -2.86
CA GLU A 537 -55.22 -9.03 -2.90
C GLU A 537 -54.56 -9.74 -1.71
N TYR A 538 -53.44 -9.22 -1.21
CA TYR A 538 -52.79 -9.66 0.02
C TYR A 538 -53.68 -9.39 1.24
N PHE A 539 -54.24 -8.17 1.37
CA PHE A 539 -55.16 -7.86 2.46
C PHE A 539 -56.45 -8.67 2.39
N ALA A 540 -56.99 -8.92 1.19
CA ALA A 540 -58.13 -9.82 1.01
C ALA A 540 -57.79 -11.27 1.42
N SER A 541 -56.64 -11.79 0.99
CA SER A 541 -56.14 -13.13 1.38
C SER A 541 -55.96 -13.26 2.91
N ALA A 542 -55.53 -12.19 3.58
CA ALA A 542 -55.35 -12.18 5.03
C ALA A 542 -56.70 -12.18 5.78
N GLN A 543 -57.70 -11.46 5.26
CA GLN A 543 -59.07 -11.48 5.79
C GLN A 543 -59.69 -12.87 5.66
N GLU A 544 -59.58 -13.49 4.48
CA GLU A 544 -60.05 -14.86 4.23
C GLU A 544 -59.39 -15.89 5.18
N LEU A 545 -58.08 -15.79 5.37
CA LEU A 545 -57.34 -16.65 6.31
C LEU A 545 -57.79 -16.43 7.78
N ASN A 546 -58.07 -15.20 8.18
CA ASN A 546 -58.55 -14.87 9.53
C ASN A 546 -59.99 -15.37 9.76
N GLU A 547 -60.85 -15.36 8.74
CA GLU A 547 -62.18 -15.98 8.79
C GLU A 547 -62.08 -17.52 8.84
N ALA A 548 -61.15 -18.12 8.09
CA ALA A 548 -60.86 -19.56 8.15
C ALA A 548 -60.32 -20.02 9.52
N LEU A 549 -59.48 -19.22 10.18
CA LEU A 549 -59.00 -19.48 11.54
C LEU A 549 -60.15 -19.37 12.57
N LYS A 550 -60.98 -18.34 12.45
CA LYS A 550 -62.12 -18.08 13.35
C LYS A 550 -63.20 -19.16 13.25
N SER A 551 -63.51 -19.63 12.04
CA SER A 551 -64.48 -20.74 11.84
C SER A 551 -64.01 -22.08 12.41
N LYS A 552 -62.70 -22.27 12.59
CA LYS A 552 -62.08 -23.43 13.27
C LYS A 552 -61.86 -23.21 14.77
N GLY A 553 -62.40 -22.12 15.35
CA GLY A 553 -62.36 -21.86 16.79
C GLY A 553 -60.99 -21.44 17.36
N ARG A 554 -60.07 -20.95 16.52
CA ARG A 554 -58.79 -20.37 16.99
C ARG A 554 -58.92 -18.86 17.17
N GLU A 555 -58.35 -18.33 18.25
CA GLU A 555 -58.31 -16.88 18.53
C GLU A 555 -57.14 -16.16 17.82
N GLU A 556 -56.19 -16.92 17.27
CA GLU A 556 -55.02 -16.44 16.55
C GLU A 556 -55.40 -15.74 15.23
N GLN A 557 -54.79 -14.59 14.93
CA GLN A 557 -55.02 -13.82 13.70
C GLN A 557 -53.69 -13.43 13.04
N VAL A 558 -53.67 -13.44 11.71
CA VAL A 558 -52.56 -12.91 10.90
C VAL A 558 -52.63 -11.39 10.83
N GLN A 559 -51.51 -10.76 11.15
CA GLN A 559 -51.31 -9.31 11.11
C GLN A 559 -51.03 -8.82 9.69
N ASN A 560 -51.68 -7.73 9.30
CA ASN A 560 -51.50 -7.09 8.00
C ASN A 560 -50.34 -6.10 8.03
N LEU A 561 -49.23 -6.44 7.37
CA LEU A 561 -48.06 -5.56 7.27
C LEU A 561 -48.30 -4.40 6.29
N VAL A 562 -47.84 -3.20 6.66
CA VAL A 562 -47.87 -2.03 5.78
C VAL A 562 -46.89 -2.24 4.62
N PHE A 563 -47.14 -1.62 3.45
CA PHE A 563 -46.33 -1.85 2.24
C PHE A 563 -44.81 -1.73 2.45
N LEU A 564 -44.35 -0.71 3.20
CA LEU A 564 -42.93 -0.50 3.48
C LEU A 564 -42.36 -1.59 4.40
N GLU A 565 -43.09 -1.95 5.47
CA GLU A 565 -42.73 -3.03 6.39
C GLU A 565 -42.63 -4.38 5.66
N ARG A 566 -43.61 -4.68 4.81
CA ARG A 566 -43.65 -5.91 4.00
C ARG A 566 -42.50 -5.95 2.98
N LEU A 567 -42.18 -4.84 2.34
CA LEU A 567 -41.08 -4.75 1.38
C LEU A 567 -39.72 -4.94 2.05
N ASP A 568 -39.48 -4.27 3.19
CA ASP A 568 -38.25 -4.41 3.98
C ASP A 568 -38.07 -5.85 4.49
N LEU A 569 -39.14 -6.45 5.05
CA LEU A 569 -39.14 -7.85 5.49
C LEU A 569 -38.78 -8.83 4.38
N ILE A 570 -39.40 -8.71 3.20
CA ILE A 570 -39.15 -9.61 2.06
C ILE A 570 -37.71 -9.44 1.55
N THR A 571 -37.24 -8.19 1.40
CA THR A 571 -35.88 -7.87 0.96
C THR A 571 -34.83 -8.44 1.91
N TRP A 572 -35.10 -8.39 3.22
CA TRP A 572 -34.23 -8.95 4.26
C TRP A 572 -34.26 -10.49 4.29
N LEU A 573 -35.43 -11.11 4.09
CA LEU A 573 -35.59 -12.57 4.02
C LEU A 573 -34.96 -13.19 2.76
N GLU A 574 -34.96 -12.46 1.63
CA GLU A 574 -34.23 -12.84 0.41
C GLU A 574 -32.70 -12.70 0.55
N GLY A 575 -32.24 -12.02 1.60
CA GLY A 575 -30.83 -11.71 1.80
C GLY A 575 -30.29 -10.61 0.88
N ALA A 576 -31.19 -9.82 0.25
CA ALA A 576 -30.81 -8.65 -0.52
C ALA A 576 -30.42 -7.45 0.38
N SER A 577 -30.78 -7.47 1.67
CA SER A 577 -30.31 -6.55 2.70
C SER A 577 -29.80 -7.27 3.97
N ASP A 578 -28.74 -6.73 4.57
CA ASP A 578 -28.17 -7.22 5.84
C ASP A 578 -28.70 -6.48 7.08
N GLY A 579 -29.46 -5.39 6.86
CA GLY A 579 -30.16 -4.64 7.89
C GLY A 579 -31.63 -4.41 7.50
N SER A 580 -32.45 -4.16 8.51
CA SER A 580 -33.88 -3.82 8.42
C SER A 580 -34.18 -2.87 9.58
N ASP A 581 -34.93 -1.81 9.35
CA ASP A 581 -35.28 -0.83 10.39
C ASP A 581 -36.32 -1.38 11.38
N HIS A 582 -37.06 -2.42 10.98
CA HIS A 582 -38.14 -3.05 11.75
C HIS A 582 -37.70 -4.31 12.52
N ILE A 583 -36.48 -4.83 12.31
CA ILE A 583 -35.95 -6.00 13.02
C ILE A 583 -35.07 -5.57 14.19
N LYS A 584 -35.51 -5.85 15.43
CA LYS A 584 -34.71 -5.60 16.62
C LYS A 584 -33.40 -6.43 16.58
N PRO A 585 -32.23 -5.83 16.85
CA PRO A 585 -30.99 -6.59 16.97
C PRO A 585 -31.12 -7.59 18.15
N LEU A 586 -30.61 -8.80 17.97
CA LEU A 586 -30.44 -9.76 19.08
C LEU A 586 -29.58 -9.12 20.17
N GLU A 587 -29.86 -9.40 21.45
CA GLU A 587 -28.91 -9.08 22.51
C GLU A 587 -27.64 -9.92 22.29
N GLY A 588 -26.57 -9.27 21.82
CA GLY A 588 -25.34 -9.92 21.33
C GLY A 588 -25.09 -9.84 19.81
N ALA A 589 -26.01 -9.26 19.02
CA ALA A 589 -25.99 -9.28 17.54
C ALA A 589 -24.74 -8.71 16.84
N ALA A 590 -23.90 -7.95 17.54
CA ALA A 590 -22.66 -7.40 16.95
C ALA A 590 -21.74 -8.50 16.38
N ALA A 591 -21.78 -9.72 16.93
CA ALA A 591 -21.00 -10.86 16.44
C ALA A 591 -21.62 -11.58 15.22
N ALA A 592 -22.94 -11.47 14.99
CA ALA A 592 -23.63 -12.20 13.93
C ALA A 592 -23.51 -11.51 12.55
N ALA A 593 -23.46 -10.17 12.54
CA ALA A 593 -23.22 -9.40 11.32
C ALA A 593 -21.83 -9.66 10.72
N GLU A 594 -20.81 -9.91 11.56
CA GLU A 594 -19.48 -10.35 11.14
C GLU A 594 -19.49 -11.73 10.45
N ALA A 595 -20.38 -12.64 10.86
CA ALA A 595 -20.51 -13.98 10.28
C ALA A 595 -21.22 -13.97 8.92
N ALA A 596 -22.21 -13.09 8.70
CA ALA A 596 -22.90 -12.94 7.42
C ALA A 596 -21.94 -12.46 6.31
N ALA A 597 -21.06 -11.50 6.62
CA ALA A 597 -20.03 -11.03 5.71
C ALA A 597 -19.02 -12.12 5.32
N ALA A 598 -18.79 -13.13 6.18
CA ALA A 598 -17.93 -14.27 5.88
C ALA A 598 -18.60 -15.29 4.94
N ALA A 599 -19.93 -15.45 4.98
CA ALA A 599 -20.65 -16.40 4.14
C ALA A 599 -20.72 -15.97 2.66
N ALA A 600 -20.83 -14.67 2.39
CA ALA A 600 -20.85 -14.13 1.02
C ALA A 600 -19.55 -14.39 0.23
N GLY A 601 -18.43 -14.63 0.91
CA GLY A 601 -17.15 -14.99 0.28
C GLY A 601 -17.05 -16.45 -0.19
N ALA A 602 -17.96 -17.33 0.24
CA ALA A 602 -17.87 -18.77 -0.03
C ALA A 602 -18.59 -19.22 -1.31
N ALA A 603 -19.50 -18.41 -1.87
CA ALA A 603 -20.38 -18.81 -2.98
C ALA A 603 -19.74 -18.68 -4.39
N GLN A 604 -18.46 -18.33 -4.51
CA GLN A 604 -17.81 -18.06 -5.80
C GLN A 604 -16.58 -18.95 -6.09
N ALA A 605 -16.53 -20.14 -5.49
CA ALA A 605 -15.40 -21.06 -5.56
C ALA A 605 -15.75 -22.53 -5.83
N ASP A 606 -16.95 -22.85 -6.33
CA ASP A 606 -17.39 -24.24 -6.56
C ASP A 606 -17.88 -24.50 -8.01
N ALA A 607 -17.02 -24.17 -8.98
CA ALA A 607 -17.28 -24.38 -10.40
C ALA A 607 -16.03 -24.80 -11.19
N SER A 608 -15.17 -25.66 -10.63
CA SER A 608 -14.18 -26.44 -11.40
C SER A 608 -13.50 -27.53 -10.57
N ALA A 609 -14.16 -28.68 -10.42
CA ALA A 609 -13.52 -29.92 -9.97
C ALA A 609 -13.90 -31.06 -10.93
N GLY A 610 -12.89 -31.70 -11.53
CA GLY A 610 -13.10 -32.89 -12.37
C GLY A 610 -12.06 -33.08 -13.47
N ILE A 611 -10.94 -33.74 -13.16
CA ILE A 611 -10.35 -34.87 -13.90
C ILE A 611 -9.16 -35.45 -13.12
N ALA A 612 -9.34 -36.71 -12.70
CA ALA A 612 -8.38 -37.80 -12.49
C ALA A 612 -7.01 -37.58 -11.80
N SER A 613 -6.95 -38.09 -10.56
CA SER A 613 -5.91 -38.95 -9.95
C SER A 613 -4.81 -39.58 -10.84
N GLY A 614 -3.58 -39.69 -10.31
CA GLY A 614 -2.54 -40.62 -10.82
C GLY A 614 -1.21 -40.61 -10.03
N ALA A 615 -0.84 -41.74 -9.43
CA ALA A 615 0.23 -41.88 -8.43
C ALA A 615 1.70 -41.80 -8.91
N THR A 616 2.54 -41.38 -7.96
CA THR A 616 4.00 -41.61 -7.75
C THR A 616 4.83 -42.50 -8.70
N GLY A 617 5.98 -41.97 -9.13
CA GLY A 617 7.30 -42.60 -8.92
C GLY A 617 7.95 -43.38 -10.07
N GLY A 618 9.21 -43.04 -10.40
CA GLY A 618 10.09 -43.85 -11.27
C GLY A 618 11.11 -43.02 -12.07
N ILE A 619 12.37 -43.45 -12.13
CA ILE A 619 13.44 -42.85 -12.94
C ILE A 619 13.89 -43.84 -14.03
N SER A 620 14.29 -43.29 -15.19
CA SER A 620 15.02 -43.95 -16.30
C SER A 620 14.25 -44.91 -17.22
N GLN A 621 14.12 -44.53 -18.49
CA GLN A 621 15.01 -45.05 -19.56
C GLN A 621 14.86 -44.26 -20.88
N VAL A 622 15.91 -44.30 -21.71
CA VAL A 622 15.92 -43.80 -23.10
C VAL A 622 15.79 -44.99 -24.05
N PRO A 623 14.99 -44.87 -25.13
CA PRO A 623 15.31 -45.55 -26.38
C PRO A 623 15.47 -44.56 -27.56
N SER A 624 16.24 -44.99 -28.55
CA SER A 624 16.80 -44.17 -29.63
C SER A 624 16.24 -44.47 -31.03
N GLY A 625 16.13 -43.43 -31.86
CA GLY A 625 16.25 -43.51 -33.33
C GLY A 625 14.97 -43.23 -34.15
N PRO A 626 15.07 -43.08 -35.49
CA PRO A 626 16.28 -42.99 -36.32
C PRO A 626 16.34 -41.70 -37.18
N VAL A 627 17.26 -41.66 -38.16
CA VAL A 627 17.78 -40.48 -38.88
C VAL A 627 17.23 -40.36 -40.30
N GLY A 628 17.09 -39.14 -40.85
CA GLY A 628 16.76 -38.91 -42.27
C GLY A 628 16.87 -37.47 -42.78
N ALA A 629 18.08 -37.09 -43.25
CA ALA A 629 18.46 -36.18 -44.36
C ALA A 629 17.72 -34.82 -44.60
N VAL A 630 18.34 -33.62 -44.55
CA VAL A 630 19.50 -33.06 -45.33
C VAL A 630 19.15 -32.86 -46.82
N SER A 631 19.07 -31.67 -47.43
CA SER A 631 19.99 -30.51 -47.58
C SER A 631 19.22 -29.36 -48.31
N GLY A 632 19.66 -28.12 -48.57
CA GLY A 632 20.88 -27.30 -48.36
C GLY A 632 20.60 -25.89 -48.98
N GLY A 633 21.43 -24.83 -48.93
CA GLY A 633 22.75 -24.60 -48.36
C GLY A 633 23.05 -23.08 -48.33
N ALA A 634 24.14 -22.67 -47.65
CA ALA A 634 24.51 -21.26 -47.37
C ALA A 634 25.55 -20.70 -48.39
N PRO A 635 26.21 -19.53 -48.18
CA PRO A 635 27.26 -19.40 -47.14
C PRO A 635 27.39 -18.03 -46.44
N GLY A 636 27.90 -18.00 -45.19
CA GLY A 636 28.22 -16.73 -44.52
C GLY A 636 28.51 -16.73 -43.01
N GLY A 637 29.18 -17.74 -42.43
CA GLY A 637 29.47 -17.77 -40.98
C GLY A 637 30.70 -18.61 -40.60
N ARG A 638 31.51 -18.12 -39.66
CA ARG A 638 32.74 -18.79 -39.19
C ARG A 638 32.44 -20.09 -38.45
N ALA A 639 33.25 -21.12 -38.69
CA ALA A 639 33.17 -22.42 -38.02
C ALA A 639 33.39 -22.30 -36.50
N GLN A 640 32.46 -22.87 -35.72
CA GLN A 640 32.67 -23.14 -34.30
C GLN A 640 33.62 -24.34 -34.15
N LYS A 641 34.59 -24.26 -33.24
CA LYS A 641 35.44 -25.40 -32.91
C LYS A 641 34.63 -26.48 -32.18
N PRO A 642 34.90 -27.79 -32.40
CA PRO A 642 34.27 -28.84 -31.62
C PRO A 642 34.65 -28.67 -30.14
N ILE A 643 33.64 -28.62 -29.28
CA ILE A 643 33.79 -28.56 -27.83
C ILE A 643 33.97 -29.99 -27.33
N ASP A 644 34.90 -30.19 -26.40
CA ASP A 644 35.13 -31.49 -25.77
C ASP A 644 33.84 -31.98 -25.08
N PRO A 645 33.37 -33.23 -25.31
CA PRO A 645 32.12 -33.74 -24.75
C PRO A 645 32.05 -33.64 -23.22
N ARG A 646 33.18 -33.77 -22.51
CA ARG A 646 33.23 -33.61 -21.05
C ARG A 646 33.05 -32.15 -20.62
N LEU A 647 33.54 -31.20 -21.44
CA LEU A 647 33.33 -29.78 -21.22
C LEU A 647 31.88 -29.38 -21.51
N GLN A 648 31.26 -30.02 -22.49
CA GLN A 648 29.84 -29.82 -22.84
C GLN A 648 28.90 -30.37 -21.76
N GLU A 649 29.24 -31.49 -21.13
CA GLU A 649 28.54 -32.03 -19.96
C GLU A 649 28.63 -31.08 -18.75
N ILE A 650 29.79 -30.47 -18.51
CA ILE A 650 29.98 -29.43 -17.48
C ILE A 650 29.13 -28.18 -17.80
N TYR A 651 29.12 -27.70 -19.05
CA TYR A 651 28.29 -26.55 -19.43
C TYR A 651 26.79 -26.82 -19.29
N ASN A 652 26.33 -28.05 -19.53
CA ASN A 652 24.95 -28.44 -19.32
C ASN A 652 24.56 -28.48 -17.82
N GLY A 653 25.53 -28.66 -16.92
CA GLY A 653 25.35 -28.55 -15.47
C GLY A 653 25.59 -27.15 -14.88
N GLU A 654 26.17 -26.22 -15.64
CA GLU A 654 26.56 -24.89 -15.14
C GLU A 654 25.36 -23.95 -14.99
N ARG A 655 25.09 -23.48 -13.76
CA ARG A 655 24.15 -22.38 -13.51
C ARG A 655 24.90 -21.05 -13.39
N LYS A 656 24.93 -20.26 -14.46
CA LYS A 656 25.48 -18.89 -14.45
C LYS A 656 24.57 -17.94 -13.69
N THR A 657 24.97 -17.56 -12.48
CA THR A 657 24.26 -16.60 -11.61
C THR A 657 24.59 -15.14 -11.93
N GLY A 658 25.65 -14.87 -12.69
CA GLY A 658 26.02 -13.54 -13.19
C GLY A 658 27.38 -13.54 -13.88
N ASP A 659 27.60 -12.52 -14.71
CA ASP A 659 28.87 -12.17 -15.36
C ASP A 659 29.33 -10.77 -14.90
N ARG A 660 30.56 -10.36 -15.29
CA ARG A 660 31.10 -9.05 -14.94
C ARG A 660 30.20 -7.88 -15.39
N ASN A 661 29.42 -8.04 -16.46
CA ASN A 661 28.55 -6.99 -16.98
C ASN A 661 27.18 -6.92 -16.30
N THR A 662 26.60 -8.05 -15.88
CA THR A 662 25.36 -8.07 -15.07
C THR A 662 25.59 -7.56 -13.66
N VAL A 663 26.79 -7.75 -13.07
CA VAL A 663 27.19 -7.06 -11.83
C VAL A 663 27.15 -5.52 -11.99
N LEU A 664 27.51 -5.00 -13.16
CA LEU A 664 27.50 -3.55 -13.46
C LEU A 664 26.11 -3.01 -13.85
N ARG A 665 25.22 -3.87 -14.38
CA ARG A 665 23.88 -3.46 -14.87
C ARG A 665 22.74 -3.76 -13.89
N GLY A 666 23.01 -4.54 -12.85
CA GLY A 666 21.99 -5.04 -11.92
C GLY A 666 21.05 -6.07 -12.57
N ILE A 667 20.09 -6.54 -11.78
CA ILE A 667 19.14 -7.61 -12.17
C ILE A 667 18.19 -7.15 -13.30
N LYS A 668 18.00 -5.83 -13.45
CA LYS A 668 17.17 -5.22 -14.51
C LYS A 668 17.90 -4.00 -15.06
N PRO A 669 18.34 -4.00 -16.35
CA PRO A 669 19.05 -2.87 -16.93
C PRO A 669 18.12 -1.66 -17.04
N THR A 670 18.20 -0.76 -16.07
CA THR A 670 17.30 0.37 -15.91
C THR A 670 18.05 1.64 -16.31
N ASP A 671 17.69 2.23 -17.45
CA ASP A 671 18.40 3.39 -17.99
C ASP A 671 17.94 4.70 -17.33
N PHE A 672 18.76 5.21 -16.40
CA PHE A 672 18.53 6.48 -15.70
C PHE A 672 18.94 7.73 -16.51
N SER A 673 19.31 7.60 -17.79
CA SER A 673 19.64 8.75 -18.66
C SER A 673 18.52 9.79 -18.75
N HIS A 674 17.26 9.38 -18.57
CA HIS A 674 16.11 10.27 -18.47
C HIS A 674 16.15 11.16 -17.22
N VAL A 675 16.64 10.64 -16.08
CA VAL A 675 16.85 11.40 -14.83
C VAL A 675 17.98 12.40 -15.01
N ARG A 676 19.07 12.03 -15.69
CA ARG A 676 20.21 12.93 -16.00
C ARG A 676 19.75 14.14 -16.83
N LYS A 677 19.03 13.93 -17.92
CA LYS A 677 18.42 15.01 -18.73
C LYS A 677 17.43 15.86 -17.95
N SER A 678 16.65 15.23 -17.06
CA SER A 678 15.73 15.96 -16.19
C SER A 678 16.47 16.87 -15.20
N ALA A 679 17.62 16.41 -14.67
CA ALA A 679 18.46 17.16 -13.74
C ALA A 679 19.16 18.36 -14.41
N GLU A 680 19.60 18.25 -15.67
CA GLU A 680 20.20 19.36 -16.45
C GLU A 680 19.34 20.63 -16.40
N LEU A 681 18.03 20.48 -16.58
CA LEU A 681 17.05 21.59 -16.53
C LEU A 681 16.96 22.28 -15.16
N PHE A 682 17.34 21.60 -14.06
CA PHE A 682 17.34 22.17 -12.71
C PHE A 682 18.66 22.83 -12.34
N LEU A 683 19.81 22.35 -12.82
CA LEU A 683 21.11 22.96 -12.50
C LEU A 683 21.40 24.21 -13.35
N ASP A 684 21.01 24.24 -14.63
CA ASP A 684 21.08 25.49 -15.42
C ASP A 684 20.21 26.61 -14.81
N ARG A 685 19.13 26.26 -14.09
CA ARG A 685 18.31 27.21 -13.35
C ARG A 685 19.00 27.76 -12.09
N ASN A 686 19.91 26.99 -11.48
CA ASN A 686 20.64 27.43 -10.29
C ASN A 686 21.91 28.24 -10.66
N ARG A 687 22.55 27.90 -11.77
CA ARG A 687 23.70 28.63 -12.33
C ARG A 687 23.38 30.08 -12.71
N ASN A 688 22.12 30.38 -13.04
CA ASN A 688 21.62 31.73 -13.35
C ASN A 688 21.14 32.53 -12.12
N ARG A 689 21.31 32.04 -10.89
CA ARG A 689 20.77 32.68 -9.67
C ARG A 689 21.80 33.22 -8.68
N SER A 690 23.09 32.97 -8.88
CA SER A 690 24.19 33.42 -8.00
C SER A 690 24.58 34.91 -8.16
N GLY A 691 23.59 35.79 -8.42
CA GLY A 691 23.82 37.13 -8.97
C GLY A 691 22.97 38.27 -8.42
N GLN A 692 22.48 38.20 -7.17
CA GLN A 692 22.07 39.39 -6.39
C GLN A 692 21.91 39.06 -4.90
N ALA A 693 22.24 40.00 -4.02
CA ALA A 693 22.48 39.76 -2.60
C ALA A 693 21.55 40.56 -1.66
N SER A 694 21.47 40.12 -0.40
CA SER A 694 21.13 40.97 0.75
C SER A 694 21.86 40.44 2.00
N ALA A 695 22.40 41.35 2.81
CA ALA A 695 23.38 41.04 3.87
C ALA A 695 23.00 41.67 5.22
N LYS A 696 23.43 41.04 6.34
CA LYS A 696 23.71 41.64 7.69
C LYS A 696 24.15 40.52 8.70
N PRO A 697 24.78 40.82 9.87
CA PRO A 697 26.24 41.02 9.91
C PRO A 697 27.01 40.30 11.06
N GLY A 698 28.31 40.02 10.83
CA GLY A 698 29.36 40.15 11.87
C GLY A 698 29.88 38.91 12.62
N SER A 699 31.12 38.47 12.29
CA SER A 699 32.25 38.25 13.23
C SER A 699 33.57 38.04 12.43
N LYS A 700 34.75 38.06 13.07
CA LYS A 700 36.07 38.35 12.42
C LYS A 700 37.10 37.19 12.43
N SER A 701 37.96 37.14 11.41
CA SER A 701 39.44 36.87 11.45
C SER A 701 40.02 37.01 10.02
N SER A 702 40.89 37.99 9.69
CA SER A 702 42.40 37.97 9.72
C SER A 702 43.02 36.75 9.01
N SER A 703 43.81 36.82 7.93
CA SER A 703 44.88 37.79 7.52
C SER A 703 45.11 37.73 5.96
N MET A 704 45.29 38.85 5.22
CA MET A 704 46.55 39.44 4.66
C MET A 704 47.32 38.56 3.62
N VAL A 705 48.08 38.99 2.57
CA VAL A 705 48.48 40.24 1.83
C VAL A 705 49.39 39.77 0.63
N PRO A 706 49.69 40.47 -0.52
CA PRO A 706 49.34 41.79 -1.09
C PRO A 706 48.64 41.70 -2.52
N ALA A 707 49.15 42.43 -3.53
CA ALA A 707 48.79 42.51 -4.98
C ALA A 707 50.10 42.72 -5.83
N PRO A 708 50.15 42.93 -7.18
CA PRO A 708 49.53 44.07 -7.94
C PRO A 708 48.92 43.73 -9.35
N SER A 709 47.74 44.23 -9.72
CA SER A 709 47.42 45.50 -10.44
C SER A 709 47.47 45.48 -11.98
N ALA A 710 46.31 45.53 -12.65
CA ALA A 710 46.09 46.24 -13.94
C ALA A 710 44.59 46.37 -14.32
N GLY A 711 44.15 47.59 -14.69
CA GLY A 711 43.09 47.84 -15.68
C GLY A 711 41.61 47.57 -15.33
N LEU A 712 40.83 48.61 -15.06
CA LEU A 712 39.36 48.58 -15.02
C LEU A 712 38.74 48.65 -16.43
N SER A 713 37.69 47.86 -16.68
CA SER A 713 36.63 48.19 -17.64
C SER A 713 35.27 47.67 -17.16
N MET A 714 34.28 48.55 -17.06
CA MET A 714 32.94 48.24 -16.53
C MET A 714 32.15 47.29 -17.47
N PRO A 715 31.43 46.28 -16.96
CA PRO A 715 30.61 45.41 -17.80
C PRO A 715 29.29 46.08 -18.19
N SER A 716 29.18 46.50 -19.45
CA SER A 716 27.90 46.87 -20.07
C SER A 716 26.95 45.67 -20.11
N SER A 717 25.76 45.79 -19.50
CA SER A 717 24.79 44.70 -19.43
C SER A 717 24.15 44.38 -20.80
N ARG A 718 24.67 43.37 -21.50
CA ARG A 718 23.99 42.76 -22.67
C ARG A 718 23.23 41.52 -22.23
N LYS A 719 21.89 41.61 -22.22
CA LYS A 719 21.01 40.44 -22.03
C LYS A 719 21.23 39.46 -23.18
N SER A 720 21.53 38.20 -22.88
CA SER A 720 21.67 37.14 -23.88
C SER A 720 20.30 36.79 -24.47
N ASN A 721 20.10 37.11 -25.74
CA ASN A 721 18.85 36.90 -26.47
C ASN A 721 18.81 35.49 -27.08
N SER A 722 18.62 34.45 -26.27
CA SER A 722 18.53 33.07 -26.78
C SER A 722 17.17 32.83 -27.44
N ARG A 723 17.18 32.41 -28.71
CA ARG A 723 15.96 32.08 -29.47
C ARG A 723 15.23 30.89 -28.80
N PRO A 724 13.89 30.89 -28.71
CA PRO A 724 13.12 29.77 -28.16
C PRO A 724 13.03 28.59 -29.13
N ASP A 725 12.97 27.36 -28.61
CA ASP A 725 12.83 26.15 -29.42
C ASP A 725 11.48 26.11 -30.20
N PRO A 726 11.47 25.82 -31.51
CA PRO A 726 10.26 25.66 -32.32
C PRO A 726 9.46 24.39 -31.97
N ILE A 727 8.13 24.47 -32.14
CA ILE A 727 7.18 23.39 -31.83
C ILE A 727 6.44 22.95 -33.10
N ILE A 728 6.37 21.65 -33.32
CA ILE A 728 5.60 20.98 -34.37
C ILE A 728 4.47 20.18 -33.68
N LEU A 729 3.24 20.35 -34.16
CA LEU A 729 2.06 19.75 -33.54
C LEU A 729 1.47 18.65 -34.45
N LEU A 730 1.29 17.45 -33.90
CA LEU A 730 0.76 16.28 -34.61
C LEU A 730 -0.77 16.26 -34.58
N SER A 731 -1.40 15.56 -35.53
CA SER A 731 -2.85 15.41 -35.50
C SER A 731 -3.26 14.46 -34.37
N PRO A 732 -4.17 14.86 -33.44
CA PRO A 732 -4.76 13.96 -32.46
C PRO A 732 -5.74 12.93 -33.07
N SER A 733 -5.92 12.90 -34.39
CA SER A 733 -6.82 11.97 -35.07
C SER A 733 -6.22 10.56 -35.13
N ALA A 734 -6.98 9.56 -34.69
CA ALA A 734 -6.60 8.15 -34.84
C ALA A 734 -6.37 7.73 -36.31
N SER A 735 -7.00 8.43 -37.27
CA SER A 735 -6.78 8.24 -38.72
C SER A 735 -5.51 8.90 -39.27
N SER A 736 -4.70 9.58 -38.44
CA SER A 736 -3.44 10.15 -38.89
C SER A 736 -2.40 9.05 -39.15
N LEU A 737 -1.80 9.07 -40.34
CA LEU A 737 -0.69 8.19 -40.71
C LEU A 737 0.57 8.46 -39.87
N ILE A 738 0.70 9.68 -39.34
CA ILE A 738 1.84 10.13 -38.55
C ILE A 738 1.38 10.44 -37.13
N ARG A 739 1.78 9.60 -36.17
CA ARG A 739 1.48 9.70 -34.73
C ARG A 739 2.78 9.75 -33.92
N MET A 740 2.66 9.97 -32.61
CA MET A 740 3.82 10.01 -31.71
C MET A 740 4.64 8.70 -31.72
N SER A 741 4.04 7.54 -32.03
CA SER A 741 4.77 6.25 -32.11
C SER A 741 5.71 6.13 -33.32
N ASN A 742 5.37 6.72 -34.48
CA ASN A 742 6.16 6.57 -35.71
C ASN A 742 6.83 7.85 -36.22
N ILE A 743 6.48 9.03 -35.69
CA ILE A 743 7.02 10.34 -36.11
C ILE A 743 8.55 10.39 -36.15
N LYS A 744 9.23 9.70 -35.24
CA LYS A 744 10.70 9.66 -35.18
C LYS A 744 11.31 8.84 -36.33
N SER A 745 10.83 7.62 -36.56
CA SER A 745 11.24 6.79 -37.72
C SER A 745 11.03 7.56 -39.03
N PHE A 746 9.92 8.29 -39.12
CA PHE A 746 9.59 9.07 -40.30
C PHE A 746 10.48 10.31 -40.46
N LEU A 747 10.41 11.31 -39.57
CA LEU A 747 11.11 12.59 -39.75
C LEU A 747 12.62 12.57 -39.46
N GLN A 748 13.11 11.62 -38.66
CA GLN A 748 14.53 11.50 -38.32
C GLN A 748 15.23 10.48 -39.21
N ASP A 749 14.68 9.27 -39.30
CA ASP A 749 15.35 8.14 -39.96
C ASP A 749 14.93 8.00 -41.44
N GLY A 750 13.88 8.71 -41.87
CA GLY A 750 13.45 8.83 -43.27
C GLY A 750 12.62 7.66 -43.78
N ILE A 751 12.03 6.86 -42.88
CA ILE A 751 11.37 5.59 -43.20
C ILE A 751 9.97 5.59 -42.60
N PHE A 752 8.94 5.45 -43.44
CA PHE A 752 7.58 5.29 -42.96
C PHE A 752 7.35 3.87 -42.44
N VAL A 753 6.94 3.77 -41.17
CA VAL A 753 6.49 2.53 -40.53
C VAL A 753 5.08 2.77 -39.98
N PRO A 754 4.12 1.85 -40.14
CA PRO A 754 2.77 2.02 -39.60
C PRO A 754 2.76 2.29 -38.09
N PRO A 755 1.91 3.20 -37.57
CA PRO A 755 1.86 3.57 -36.15
C PRO A 755 1.71 2.41 -35.17
N ASP A 756 1.13 1.30 -35.63
CA ASP A 756 0.72 0.13 -34.84
C ASP A 756 1.68 -1.08 -35.06
N HIS A 757 2.80 -0.89 -35.76
CA HIS A 757 3.75 -1.97 -36.10
C HIS A 757 4.62 -2.40 -34.90
N PRO A 758 4.82 -3.72 -34.64
CA PRO A 758 5.45 -4.21 -33.40
C PRO A 758 6.93 -3.86 -33.22
N THR A 759 7.64 -3.44 -34.27
CA THR A 759 9.02 -2.95 -34.16
C THR A 759 9.14 -1.55 -33.57
N LEU A 760 8.03 -0.79 -33.50
CA LEU A 760 7.95 0.48 -32.79
C LEU A 760 7.76 0.17 -31.29
N SER A 761 8.88 -0.16 -30.62
CA SER A 761 8.89 -0.60 -29.23
C SER A 761 8.09 0.33 -28.31
N MET A 762 7.11 -0.25 -27.61
CA MET A 762 6.22 0.38 -26.62
C MET A 762 6.91 1.46 -25.77
N SER A 763 6.80 2.72 -26.19
CA SER A 763 7.46 3.87 -25.55
C SER A 763 6.60 5.15 -25.60
N THR A 764 5.28 4.98 -25.64
CA THR A 764 4.30 6.06 -25.87
C THR A 764 3.53 6.44 -24.60
N GLU A 765 4.24 6.77 -23.52
CA GLU A 765 3.67 7.50 -22.37
C GLU A 765 4.08 9.00 -22.36
N ALA A 766 4.93 9.42 -23.29
CA ALA A 766 5.38 10.81 -23.40
C ALA A 766 4.53 11.59 -24.41
N ASN A 767 3.69 12.51 -23.90
CA ASN A 767 2.94 13.50 -24.70
C ASN A 767 3.85 14.57 -25.38
N PHE A 768 5.16 14.35 -25.42
CA PHE A 768 6.12 15.21 -26.11
C PHE A 768 7.38 14.42 -26.53
N MET A 769 7.95 14.78 -27.68
CA MET A 769 9.23 14.24 -28.15
C MET A 769 10.16 15.37 -28.63
N GLU A 770 11.45 15.10 -28.73
CA GLU A 770 12.46 16.06 -29.18
C GLU A 770 13.20 15.53 -30.42
N LEU A 771 13.30 16.35 -31.47
CA LEU A 771 14.03 16.03 -32.70
C LEU A 771 15.07 17.12 -32.96
N LYS A 772 16.28 16.75 -33.38
CA LYS A 772 17.37 17.69 -33.70
C LYS A 772 17.66 17.66 -35.20
N ARG A 773 17.57 18.80 -35.88
CA ARG A 773 17.79 18.94 -37.33
C ARG A 773 18.68 20.16 -37.62
N PRO A 774 19.79 20.03 -38.38
CA PRO A 774 20.50 21.19 -38.90
C PRO A 774 19.68 21.84 -40.03
N LEU A 775 19.35 23.12 -39.86
CA LEU A 775 18.57 23.89 -40.85
C LEU A 775 19.44 24.30 -42.04
N ARG A 776 18.91 24.25 -43.27
CA ARG A 776 19.62 24.66 -44.49
C ARG A 776 19.35 26.12 -44.89
N ILE A 777 19.10 26.99 -43.91
CA ILE A 777 18.82 28.42 -44.15
C ILE A 777 20.05 29.10 -44.76
N LYS A 778 20.02 29.38 -46.07
CA LYS A 778 20.95 30.30 -46.74
C LYS A 778 20.63 31.74 -46.32
N ALA A 779 21.67 32.55 -46.16
CA ALA A 779 21.54 33.99 -45.92
C ALA A 779 20.98 34.71 -47.16
N ASP A 780 20.34 35.85 -46.91
CA ASP A 780 19.70 36.71 -47.91
C ASP A 780 20.75 37.38 -48.84
N PRO A 781 20.63 37.28 -50.18
CA PRO A 781 21.59 37.88 -51.11
C PRO A 781 21.54 39.42 -51.19
N SER A 782 20.56 40.08 -50.57
CA SER A 782 20.43 41.54 -50.58
C SER A 782 21.39 42.29 -49.63
N ASN A 783 22.11 41.57 -48.76
CA ASN A 783 23.03 42.17 -47.78
C ASN A 783 24.48 41.69 -48.00
N PRO A 784 25.36 42.51 -48.61
CA PRO A 784 26.75 42.11 -48.91
C PRO A 784 27.60 41.87 -47.65
N ASN A 785 27.16 42.32 -46.47
CA ASN A 785 27.81 42.03 -45.18
C ASN A 785 27.29 40.75 -44.50
N ALA A 786 26.36 40.01 -45.11
CA ALA A 786 25.83 38.74 -44.60
C ALA A 786 26.57 37.49 -45.15
N ALA A 787 27.77 37.66 -45.70
CA ALA A 787 28.59 36.57 -46.21
C ALA A 787 29.21 35.74 -45.07
N ALA A 788 28.75 34.48 -44.95
CA ALA A 788 29.46 33.35 -44.33
C ALA A 788 29.98 33.51 -42.88
N ILE A 789 29.08 33.52 -41.88
CA ILE A 789 29.40 32.96 -40.56
C ILE A 789 29.44 31.43 -40.69
N GLY A 790 30.48 30.94 -41.36
CA GLY A 790 30.59 29.56 -41.82
C GLY A 790 31.88 29.22 -42.58
N SER A 791 32.89 30.12 -42.62
CA SER A 791 34.25 29.77 -43.06
C SER A 791 35.31 30.78 -42.58
N ALA A 792 35.62 30.77 -41.28
CA ALA A 792 36.90 31.18 -40.70
C ALA A 792 36.91 30.80 -39.21
N THR A 793 38.04 30.30 -38.72
CA THR A 793 38.26 29.81 -37.33
C THR A 793 37.42 28.58 -36.92
N GLY A 794 38.08 27.41 -36.88
CA GLY A 794 37.77 26.33 -35.92
C GLY A 794 36.45 25.56 -36.03
N GLY A 795 36.33 24.66 -37.02
CA GLY A 795 35.84 23.29 -36.78
C GLY A 795 34.44 23.03 -36.19
N ARG A 796 33.50 23.99 -36.19
CA ARG A 796 32.10 23.76 -35.76
C ARG A 796 31.11 23.97 -36.91
N GLY A 797 30.51 22.87 -37.35
CA GLY A 797 29.35 22.90 -38.27
C GLY A 797 28.11 23.56 -37.65
N PRO A 798 27.05 23.81 -38.45
CA PRO A 798 25.85 24.48 -37.98
C PRO A 798 25.22 23.72 -36.80
N LYS A 799 24.97 24.43 -35.69
CA LYS A 799 24.33 23.84 -34.51
C LYS A 799 22.95 23.33 -34.89
N PRO A 800 22.60 22.06 -34.63
CA PRO A 800 21.29 21.53 -34.99
C PRO A 800 20.21 22.22 -34.15
N THR A 801 19.16 22.70 -34.81
CA THR A 801 17.99 23.27 -34.15
C THR A 801 17.16 22.15 -33.53
N LYS A 802 16.66 22.40 -32.32
CA LYS A 802 15.85 21.47 -31.55
C LYS A 802 14.37 21.78 -31.79
N PHE A 803 13.65 20.80 -32.33
CA PHE A 803 12.20 20.82 -32.51
C PHE A 803 11.53 20.02 -31.41
N ILE A 804 10.43 20.55 -30.87
CA ILE A 804 9.57 19.85 -29.92
C ILE A 804 8.33 19.35 -30.66
N LEU A 805 8.03 18.06 -30.53
CA LEU A 805 6.88 17.38 -31.13
C LEU A 805 5.82 17.15 -30.06
N VAL A 806 4.57 17.50 -30.32
CA VAL A 806 3.44 17.38 -29.36
C VAL A 806 2.18 16.92 -30.09
N ASP A 807 1.35 16.06 -29.50
CA ASP A 807 0.12 15.51 -30.08
C ASP A 807 -1.19 16.21 -29.63
N GLY A 808 -1.16 16.97 -28.54
CA GLY A 808 -2.32 17.68 -28.01
C GLY A 808 -2.03 19.03 -27.35
N THR A 809 -3.04 19.89 -27.26
CA THR A 809 -2.94 21.26 -26.70
C THR A 809 -3.28 21.36 -25.22
N THR A 810 -3.55 20.23 -24.53
CA THR A 810 -4.04 20.19 -23.14
C THR A 810 -3.12 20.86 -22.12
N ASN A 811 -1.80 20.90 -22.39
CA ASN A 811 -0.79 21.53 -21.54
C ASN A 811 -0.14 22.79 -22.19
N PHE A 812 -0.74 23.35 -23.24
CA PHE A 812 -0.13 24.43 -24.03
C PHE A 812 -0.34 25.81 -23.38
N LYS A 813 0.75 26.46 -22.96
CA LYS A 813 0.70 27.83 -22.43
C LYS A 813 0.44 28.86 -23.55
N PRO A 814 -0.16 30.03 -23.26
CA PRO A 814 -0.37 31.09 -24.26
C PRO A 814 0.89 31.51 -25.03
N GLU A 815 2.05 31.48 -24.37
CA GLU A 815 3.36 31.78 -24.97
C GLU A 815 3.81 30.76 -26.03
N TYR A 816 3.41 29.49 -25.92
CA TYR A 816 3.90 28.42 -26.81
C TYR A 816 3.32 28.53 -28.22
N TRP A 817 2.16 29.20 -28.38
CA TRP A 817 1.58 29.52 -29.68
C TRP A 817 2.46 30.43 -30.54
N SER A 818 3.37 31.21 -29.93
CA SER A 818 4.38 31.98 -30.68
C SER A 818 5.54 31.14 -31.24
N ARG A 819 5.66 29.88 -30.80
CA ARG A 819 6.72 28.94 -31.17
C ARG A 819 6.24 27.85 -32.14
N LEU A 820 4.94 27.82 -32.45
CA LEU A 820 4.34 26.85 -33.34
C LEU A 820 4.80 27.13 -34.78
N VAL A 821 5.55 26.20 -35.38
CA VAL A 821 6.06 26.34 -36.75
C VAL A 821 5.27 25.51 -37.75
N ALA A 822 4.77 24.33 -37.35
CA ALA A 822 4.01 23.44 -38.24
C ALA A 822 2.94 22.62 -37.50
N VAL A 823 1.89 22.24 -38.23
CA VAL A 823 0.75 21.46 -37.76
C VAL A 823 0.42 20.36 -38.78
N PHE A 824 0.47 19.10 -38.35
CA PHE A 824 -0.03 17.97 -39.15
C PHE A 824 -1.56 17.91 -39.09
N THR A 825 -2.21 17.65 -40.22
CA THR A 825 -3.67 17.59 -40.35
C THR A 825 -4.16 16.40 -41.16
N THR A 826 -5.33 15.89 -40.81
CA THR A 826 -6.07 14.84 -41.55
C THR A 826 -7.21 15.40 -42.41
N GLY A 827 -7.34 16.72 -42.53
CA GLY A 827 -8.44 17.38 -43.28
C GLY A 827 -9.73 17.60 -42.48
N GLN A 828 -9.76 17.13 -41.23
CA GLN A 828 -10.93 17.23 -40.36
C GLN A 828 -10.93 18.52 -39.54
N THR A 829 -11.94 19.37 -39.73
CA THR A 829 -12.03 20.68 -39.04
C THR A 829 -12.19 20.56 -37.51
N TRP A 830 -12.74 19.45 -37.01
CA TRP A 830 -12.88 19.22 -35.57
C TRP A 830 -11.54 19.15 -34.84
N GLN A 831 -10.45 18.79 -35.54
CA GLN A 831 -9.09 18.67 -35.00
C GLN A 831 -8.63 19.97 -34.30
N PHE A 832 -9.09 21.12 -34.79
CA PHE A 832 -8.63 22.44 -34.37
C PHE A 832 -9.50 23.08 -33.27
N LYS A 833 -10.59 22.43 -32.82
CA LYS A 833 -11.50 23.00 -31.81
C LYS A 833 -10.82 23.36 -30.49
N SER A 834 -9.74 22.66 -30.12
CA SER A 834 -8.95 22.89 -28.90
C SER A 834 -7.72 23.78 -29.12
N TYR A 835 -7.58 24.40 -30.30
CA TYR A 835 -6.43 25.24 -30.65
C TYR A 835 -6.76 26.72 -30.47
N LYS A 836 -5.75 27.56 -30.24
CA LYS A 836 -5.92 29.02 -30.11
C LYS A 836 -6.57 29.65 -31.35
N TRP A 837 -6.20 29.15 -32.53
CA TRP A 837 -6.83 29.48 -33.81
C TRP A 837 -7.63 28.28 -34.26
N SER A 838 -8.94 28.30 -33.98
CA SER A 838 -9.84 27.19 -34.28
C SER A 838 -10.31 27.18 -35.74
N SER A 839 -10.19 28.31 -36.45
CA SER A 839 -10.49 28.40 -37.88
C SER A 839 -9.24 28.02 -38.70
N PRO A 840 -9.31 27.03 -39.62
CA PRO A 840 -8.14 26.60 -40.41
C PRO A 840 -7.45 27.72 -41.20
N PRO A 841 -8.18 28.64 -41.88
CA PRO A 841 -7.56 29.75 -42.63
C PRO A 841 -6.82 30.77 -41.76
N GLU A 842 -7.08 30.79 -40.44
CA GLU A 842 -6.37 31.63 -39.48
C GLU A 842 -5.18 30.88 -38.85
N LEU A 843 -5.38 29.59 -38.52
CA LEU A 843 -4.31 28.71 -38.04
C LEU A 843 -3.12 28.67 -39.02
N PHE A 844 -3.38 28.51 -40.32
CA PHE A 844 -2.32 28.41 -41.32
C PHE A 844 -1.69 29.76 -41.70
N LYS A 845 -2.30 30.89 -41.30
CA LYS A 845 -1.59 32.19 -41.26
C LYS A 845 -0.52 32.22 -40.17
N HIS A 846 -0.56 31.34 -39.18
CA HIS A 846 0.38 31.32 -38.05
C HIS A 846 1.34 30.10 -38.01
N ALA A 847 0.99 28.96 -38.59
CA ALA A 847 1.85 27.78 -38.73
C ALA A 847 1.75 27.14 -40.13
N THR A 848 2.75 26.38 -40.58
CA THR A 848 2.67 25.62 -41.84
C THR A 848 1.82 24.36 -41.66
N GLY A 849 0.80 24.16 -42.49
CA GLY A 849 0.00 22.95 -42.50
C GLY A 849 0.67 21.83 -43.29
N ILE A 850 0.64 20.60 -42.76
CA ILE A 850 1.18 19.41 -43.43
C ILE A 850 0.09 18.34 -43.46
N TYR A 851 -0.35 17.95 -44.65
CA TYR A 851 -1.21 16.79 -44.87
C TYR A 851 -0.37 15.63 -45.38
N VAL A 852 -0.52 14.44 -44.78
CA VAL A 852 0.13 13.20 -45.24
C VAL A 852 -0.96 12.17 -45.53
N GLY A 853 -1.11 11.80 -46.80
CA GLY A 853 -2.04 10.77 -47.27
C GLY A 853 -1.32 9.60 -47.95
N TRP A 854 -2.08 8.62 -48.44
CA TRP A 854 -1.52 7.53 -49.23
C TRP A 854 -1.32 7.92 -50.70
N ARG A 855 -0.27 7.39 -51.33
CA ARG A 855 -0.02 7.54 -52.76
C ARG A 855 -1.10 6.85 -53.59
N GLY A 856 -1.78 7.62 -54.46
CA GLY A 856 -2.90 7.17 -55.27
C GLY A 856 -4.28 7.52 -54.72
N GLU A 857 -4.37 8.04 -53.49
CA GLU A 857 -5.62 8.60 -52.95
C GLU A 857 -5.73 10.10 -53.25
N GLU A 858 -6.96 10.57 -53.49
CA GLU A 858 -7.20 12.00 -53.68
C GLU A 858 -7.12 12.77 -52.36
N VAL A 859 -6.37 13.88 -52.36
CA VAL A 859 -6.32 14.81 -51.23
C VAL A 859 -7.73 15.37 -50.95
N PRO A 860 -8.23 15.30 -49.70
CA PRO A 860 -9.59 15.74 -49.35
C PRO A 860 -9.89 17.18 -49.79
N ALA A 861 -11.11 17.42 -50.28
CA ALA A 861 -11.55 18.72 -50.77
C ALA A 861 -11.41 19.84 -49.72
N GLN A 862 -11.56 19.51 -48.43
CA GLN A 862 -11.36 20.41 -47.30
C GLN A 862 -9.90 20.90 -47.21
N VAL A 863 -8.93 20.00 -47.42
CA VAL A 863 -7.49 20.33 -47.42
C VAL A 863 -7.16 21.20 -48.63
N LYS A 864 -7.64 20.82 -49.83
CA LYS A 864 -7.52 21.63 -51.06
C LYS A 864 -8.10 23.05 -50.85
N GLY A 865 -9.22 23.16 -50.11
CA GLY A 865 -9.89 24.41 -49.79
C GLY A 865 -9.18 25.32 -48.77
N TRP A 866 -8.16 24.83 -48.05
CA TRP A 866 -7.38 25.65 -47.11
C TRP A 866 -6.24 26.45 -47.77
N GLY A 867 -6.00 26.25 -49.06
CA GLY A 867 -5.10 27.06 -49.88
C GLY A 867 -3.61 26.89 -49.58
N ARG A 868 -2.80 27.86 -50.00
CA ARG A 868 -1.31 27.82 -49.97
C ARG A 868 -0.67 27.71 -48.57
N GLY A 869 -1.46 27.64 -47.50
CA GLY A 869 -0.96 27.44 -46.13
C GLY A 869 -0.78 25.98 -45.73
N VAL A 870 -1.22 25.03 -46.56
CA VAL A 870 -1.17 23.59 -46.30
C VAL A 870 -0.54 22.86 -47.48
N GLU A 871 0.52 22.10 -47.22
CA GLU A 871 1.18 21.25 -48.23
C GLU A 871 0.77 19.80 -48.06
N SER A 872 0.57 19.10 -49.19
CA SER A 872 0.11 17.71 -49.25
C SER A 872 1.20 16.77 -49.74
N PHE A 873 1.55 15.79 -48.92
CA PHE A 873 2.53 14.74 -49.21
C PHE A 873 1.85 13.38 -49.28
N ALA A 874 2.35 12.49 -50.13
CA ALA A 874 1.72 11.20 -50.40
C ALA A 874 2.73 10.04 -50.23
N VAL A 875 2.53 9.24 -49.19
CA VAL A 875 3.44 8.15 -48.77
C VAL A 875 2.99 6.81 -49.36
N GLU A 876 3.93 5.92 -49.66
CA GLU A 876 3.61 4.58 -50.18
C GLU A 876 3.15 3.64 -49.05
N ARG A 877 2.16 2.79 -49.34
CA ARG A 877 1.61 1.83 -48.36
C ARG A 877 2.69 0.89 -47.83
N TRP A 878 2.49 0.39 -46.61
CA TRP A 878 3.41 -0.58 -46.01
C TRP A 878 3.27 -1.94 -46.69
N ASP A 879 4.41 -2.57 -47.01
CA ASP A 879 4.49 -3.92 -47.57
C ASP A 879 5.26 -4.80 -46.60
N GLU A 880 4.56 -5.79 -46.04
CA GLU A 880 5.09 -6.73 -45.06
C GLU A 880 6.16 -7.67 -45.65
N LYS A 881 6.16 -7.88 -46.99
CA LYS A 881 7.13 -8.75 -47.65
C LYS A 881 8.47 -8.06 -47.94
N GLY A 882 8.44 -6.77 -48.27
CA GLY A 882 9.64 -5.96 -48.51
C GLY A 882 10.30 -5.38 -47.25
N GLY A 883 9.52 -5.14 -46.19
CA GLY A 883 10.00 -4.57 -44.93
C GLY A 883 10.76 -3.24 -45.12
N ILE A 884 11.85 -3.07 -44.38
CA ILE A 884 12.71 -1.86 -44.43
C ILE A 884 13.43 -1.70 -45.78
N HIS A 885 13.59 -2.80 -46.54
CA HIS A 885 14.31 -2.82 -47.82
C HIS A 885 13.40 -2.86 -49.05
N GLY A 886 12.08 -2.65 -48.88
CA GLY A 886 11.13 -2.61 -50.00
C GLY A 886 11.46 -1.50 -51.01
N GLY A 887 11.29 -1.78 -52.31
CA GLY A 887 11.79 -0.96 -53.42
C GLY A 887 11.25 0.48 -53.55
N GLY A 888 10.31 0.88 -52.68
CA GLY A 888 9.78 2.25 -52.57
C GLY A 888 10.40 3.11 -51.46
N ARG A 889 11.10 2.52 -50.47
CA ARG A 889 11.47 3.20 -49.20
C ARG A 889 12.42 4.39 -49.34
N TRP A 890 13.11 4.53 -50.47
CA TRP A 890 13.90 5.74 -50.76
C TRP A 890 13.04 6.98 -51.01
N ARG A 891 11.78 6.81 -51.46
CA ARG A 891 10.81 7.90 -51.67
C ARG A 891 10.29 8.48 -50.35
N ASP A 892 10.18 7.66 -49.30
CA ASP A 892 9.83 8.15 -47.96
C ASP A 892 10.83 9.23 -47.51
N ARG A 893 12.12 9.06 -47.82
CA ARG A 893 13.18 10.04 -47.54
C ARG A 893 13.06 11.31 -48.38
N GLU A 894 12.66 11.20 -49.64
CA GLU A 894 12.36 12.35 -50.52
C GLU A 894 11.17 13.16 -49.97
N ILE A 895 10.10 12.48 -49.58
CA ILE A 895 8.92 13.08 -48.94
C ILE A 895 9.29 13.78 -47.63
N VAL A 896 10.11 13.16 -46.79
CA VAL A 896 10.56 13.74 -45.51
C VAL A 896 11.45 14.96 -45.72
N GLU A 897 12.34 14.98 -46.71
CA GLU A 897 13.11 16.19 -47.06
C GLU A 897 12.19 17.28 -47.66
N GLY A 898 11.14 16.92 -48.38
CA GLY A 898 10.08 17.84 -48.82
C GLY A 898 9.32 18.48 -47.66
N ILE A 899 8.87 17.67 -46.69
CA ILE A 899 8.24 18.16 -45.45
C ILE A 899 9.18 19.08 -44.67
N TRP A 900 10.46 18.74 -44.54
CA TRP A 900 11.44 19.63 -43.91
C TRP A 900 11.64 20.94 -44.69
N THR A 901 11.59 20.91 -46.02
CA THR A 901 11.67 22.12 -46.86
C THR A 901 10.47 23.05 -46.62
N ALA A 902 9.25 22.50 -46.55
CA ALA A 902 8.02 23.24 -46.22
C ALA A 902 8.08 23.91 -44.83
N ILE A 903 8.62 23.19 -43.83
CA ILE A 903 8.81 23.72 -42.47
C ILE A 903 9.88 24.82 -42.48
N GLU A 904 11.02 24.61 -43.14
CA GLU A 904 12.11 25.60 -43.22
C GLU A 904 11.68 26.87 -43.98
N GLU A 905 10.93 26.75 -45.08
CA GLU A 905 10.37 27.90 -45.79
C GLU A 905 9.30 28.63 -44.97
N GLY A 906 8.39 27.90 -44.34
CA GLY A 906 7.40 28.49 -43.43
C GLY A 906 8.04 29.24 -42.26
N MET A 907 9.10 28.68 -41.68
CA MET A 907 9.93 29.33 -40.66
C MET A 907 10.61 30.61 -41.21
N ARG A 908 11.23 30.53 -42.39
CA ARG A 908 11.88 31.66 -43.07
C ARG A 908 10.91 32.82 -43.31
N LEU A 909 9.73 32.55 -43.88
CA LEU A 909 8.68 33.55 -44.12
C LEU A 909 8.17 34.20 -42.83
N ARG A 910 8.23 33.48 -41.71
CA ARG A 910 7.84 33.94 -40.37
C ARG A 910 9.00 34.61 -39.60
N GLY A 911 10.14 34.87 -40.25
CA GLY A 911 11.29 35.56 -39.67
C GLY A 911 12.21 34.71 -38.78
N TRP A 912 12.01 33.38 -38.73
CA TRP A 912 12.91 32.47 -37.99
C TRP A 912 14.24 32.33 -38.74
N GLY A 913 15.21 33.17 -38.34
CA GLY A 913 16.55 33.20 -38.93
C GLY A 913 17.14 34.62 -39.01
N SER A 914 16.29 35.63 -39.18
CA SER A 914 16.66 37.01 -39.57
C SER A 914 16.94 37.98 -38.40
N LYS A 915 17.13 37.48 -37.17
CA LYS A 915 17.43 38.30 -35.97
C LYS A 915 18.39 37.62 -34.99
#